data_AF-A0A2W1NAE5-F1
#
_entry.id   AF-A0A2W1NAE5-F1
#
_cell.length_a   1.000
_cell.length_b   1.000
_cell.length_c   1.000
_cell.angle_alpha   90.00
_cell.angle_beta   90.00
_cell.angle_gamma   90.00
#
_symmetry.space_group_name_H-M   'P 1'
#
loop_
_entity.id
_entity.type
_entity.pdbx_description
1 polymer ?
#
loop_
_entity_poly.entity_id
_entity_poly.type
_entity_poly.pdbx_seq_one_letter_code
_entity_poly.pdbx_strand_id
1 'polypeptide(L)'
;MKDTLELKCFKSNSFRFRASNLLFTLIFVLPIFFPQQLFAEGTKEVMPTATNGVGLYVGDANSSGPFFNSPDENKIRFEIADHVNENFYFGGKFYDRVILAQRGDVYIRIKDGSGTVVYGPQLFPLLGTGHIADYTEAVAGPNIAGTAPTGYTPLSFDPTANGEYFIEIYSSLTAGISSTNEYVVGVFFDFTVATNAGVRKSGRISCQKWSFLTYNPSNFEGDLNYSFNGDYYAYTKDSSIIRMEFANGFKPFGYELAMNYYGVINTGSFIYDRKSVISPAGAPPLNNGYKTFLNLPDTLVFIPTRTAPSPVLTNQIYGCPGEYYIPYYIQSAGDLALLLDINGIPGYQSATSDKVIEIYGAAAGNGIIAWDGFDGLGNPVLGGANINLQATLFKGRTNIPMYDAEINANGFQVTSIFPLPGSKKLYWDDSDLVNYGTCANILTDNNTGAGYADINLLEGVFGPQHAWDGAGPTLAVPAPNLFDGSTTVSTCDDFGNARTINTWFYSSNVASGLVAKILPNCDNDNDGITDDLDLDDDNDGILDLTEHSSDPLADHDFDGFPNYIDAQFPGFVDSNFDLINDNFDLDLDGIINSFDIDADGDNCSDVIEAGYTDVDGNGEVDGTGLNANGTVSGSDGYGALADDNSNGTDDYLEINDQDGDGLGDKCDADRDGDGIPDIVEGTLDSDGDGIPNNQDLDSDNDGVSDLVEAGGTDANGDGVLDDVTDTDGDGIPDLVDPDNGGTVLTIPDSDNDGLIDALDVDSDNDGIADVIENGGTDPDGDGQIGTGPITDTDGDGLSDIVDTDNGGTALTNPDTDLDGLIDALDIDSDNDGIVDAIEAGGTDADGDGQIGSGVITDTDGDGMSDIVDTDDAGTPLTLPNTDGTGGPNYLDIDADDDG
;
A
#
# COMPACT_ATOMS: atom_id res chain seq x y z
N MET A 1 -37.28 7.08 0.52
CA MET A 1 -37.54 8.24 1.40
C MET A 1 -36.25 8.41 2.17
N LYS A 2 -35.35 9.27 1.71
CA LYS A 2 -35.08 10.62 2.27
C LYS A 2 -35.03 10.58 3.80
N ASP A 3 -33.85 10.80 4.36
CA ASP A 3 -33.52 11.77 5.43
C ASP A 3 -31.99 11.65 5.68
N THR A 4 -31.13 12.59 5.25
CA THR A 4 -30.64 13.80 5.94
C THR A 4 -30.20 13.60 7.39
N LEU A 5 -28.87 13.63 7.61
CA LEU A 5 -28.25 13.87 8.91
C LEU A 5 -27.30 15.08 8.77
N GLU A 6 -27.63 16.12 9.54
CA GLU A 6 -26.85 17.34 9.74
C GLU A 6 -25.74 17.07 10.76
N LEU A 7 -24.51 17.47 10.44
CA LEU A 7 -23.40 17.49 11.39
C LEU A 7 -23.39 18.84 12.12
N LYS A 8 -23.55 18.81 13.45
CA LYS A 8 -23.40 19.96 14.35
C LYS A 8 -21.92 20.25 14.61
N CYS A 9 -21.68 21.52 14.87
CA CYS A 9 -20.41 22.18 15.08
C CYS A 9 -19.98 22.12 16.56
N PHE A 10 -18.69 21.88 16.83
CA PHE A 10 -18.00 22.39 18.01
C PHE A 10 -16.81 23.26 17.57
N LYS A 11 -16.74 24.46 18.17
CA LYS A 11 -15.56 25.35 18.25
C LYS A 11 -14.79 24.90 19.49
N SER A 12 -13.47 24.88 19.55
CA SER A 12 -12.56 26.02 19.76
C SER A 12 -11.30 25.34 20.35
N ASN A 13 -10.10 25.46 19.81
CA ASN A 13 -9.16 26.45 20.35
C ASN A 13 -8.05 26.73 19.33
N SER A 14 -7.71 28.01 19.30
CA SER A 14 -6.81 28.66 18.38
C SER A 14 -5.41 28.79 18.95
N PHE A 15 -4.33 28.48 18.21
CA PHE A 15 -3.13 29.33 18.21
C PHE A 15 -2.24 29.15 16.95
N ARG A 16 -2.46 30.05 15.99
CA ARG A 16 -1.50 30.78 15.14
C ARG A 16 -0.25 30.07 14.57
N PHE A 17 -0.29 29.78 13.26
CA PHE A 17 0.87 29.99 12.38
C PHE A 17 0.56 30.97 11.23
N ARG A 18 1.57 31.78 10.92
CA ARG A 18 1.52 32.95 10.02
C ARG A 18 1.33 32.55 8.56
N ALA A 19 0.54 33.36 7.87
CA ALA A 19 0.33 33.34 6.43
C ALA A 19 1.63 33.50 5.62
N SER A 20 1.77 32.74 4.52
CA SER A 20 1.72 33.33 3.18
C SER A 20 1.55 32.30 2.04
N ASN A 21 0.48 32.49 1.27
CA ASN A 21 0.37 32.25 -0.19
C ASN A 21 0.46 30.81 -0.74
N LEU A 22 -0.60 30.01 -0.55
CA LEU A 22 -1.00 29.04 -1.56
C LEU A 22 -1.81 29.75 -2.65
N LEU A 23 -1.14 30.04 -3.77
CA LEU A 23 -1.81 30.44 -5.01
C LEU A 23 -2.47 29.19 -5.61
N PHE A 24 -3.71 28.91 -5.22
CA PHE A 24 -4.55 27.91 -5.90
C PHE A 24 -4.73 28.37 -7.36
N THR A 25 -3.89 27.86 -8.25
CA THR A 25 -4.07 28.05 -9.68
C THR A 25 -5.15 27.08 -10.13
N LEU A 26 -6.40 27.54 -10.08
CA LEU A 26 -7.48 26.94 -10.85
C LEU A 26 -7.08 27.05 -12.33
N ILE A 27 -6.45 26.02 -12.89
CA ILE A 27 -6.21 25.92 -14.32
C ILE A 27 -7.58 25.66 -14.96
N PHE A 28 -8.26 26.74 -15.31
CA PHE A 28 -9.26 26.72 -16.36
C PHE A 28 -8.60 26.14 -17.60
N VAL A 29 -8.97 24.91 -17.96
CA VAL A 29 -8.71 24.34 -19.27
C VAL A 29 -9.45 25.22 -20.28
N LEU A 30 -8.73 26.19 -20.84
CA LEU A 30 -9.19 26.97 -21.98
C LEU A 30 -9.47 25.97 -23.12
N PRO A 31 -10.66 25.93 -23.72
CA PRO A 31 -10.83 25.18 -24.95
C PRO A 31 -10.01 25.89 -26.02
N ILE A 32 -8.84 25.34 -26.33
CA ILE A 32 -8.08 25.72 -27.51
C ILE A 32 -9.02 25.45 -28.68
N PHE A 33 -9.55 26.53 -29.27
CA PHE A 33 -10.29 26.51 -30.52
C PHE A 33 -9.35 26.03 -31.63
N PHE A 34 -9.20 24.72 -31.77
CA PHE A 34 -8.81 24.15 -33.04
C PHE A 34 -9.98 24.38 -34.00
N PRO A 35 -9.78 25.01 -35.17
CA PRO A 35 -10.82 25.06 -36.17
C PRO A 35 -11.23 23.61 -36.45
N GLN A 36 -12.54 23.32 -36.38
CA GLN A 36 -13.12 22.01 -36.66
C GLN A 36 -12.62 21.52 -38.02
N GLN A 37 -11.53 20.76 -37.99
CA GLN A 37 -11.03 20.08 -39.17
C GLN A 37 -11.94 18.89 -39.39
N LEU A 38 -12.41 18.79 -40.61
CA LEU A 38 -13.31 17.75 -41.08
C LEU A 38 -12.50 16.44 -41.16
N PHE A 39 -12.68 15.53 -40.20
CA PHE A 39 -11.90 14.28 -40.07
C PHE A 39 -12.70 13.06 -40.58
N ALA A 40 -12.10 12.30 -41.48
CA ALA A 40 -12.58 11.00 -41.99
C ALA A 40 -11.39 10.04 -41.87
N GLU A 41 -11.58 8.75 -41.56
CA GLU A 41 -10.47 7.81 -41.29
C GLU A 41 -10.18 6.95 -42.53
N GLY A 42 -8.99 7.12 -43.12
CA GLY A 42 -8.53 6.30 -44.24
C GLY A 42 -7.38 6.94 -45.02
N THR A 43 -7.57 7.15 -46.33
CA THR A 43 -6.53 7.70 -47.23
C THR A 43 -5.94 9.02 -46.71
N LYS A 44 -6.74 9.88 -46.07
CA LYS A 44 -6.25 11.18 -45.58
C LYS A 44 -5.14 11.02 -44.53
N GLU A 45 -5.25 10.05 -43.64
CA GLU A 45 -4.32 9.82 -42.54
C GLU A 45 -3.03 9.16 -43.04
N VAL A 46 -3.13 8.17 -43.93
CA VAL A 46 -1.97 7.39 -44.40
C VAL A 46 -1.28 7.99 -45.62
N MET A 47 -2.01 8.78 -46.40
CA MET A 47 -1.55 9.51 -47.60
C MET A 47 -1.90 11.00 -47.45
N PRO A 48 -1.23 11.76 -46.55
CA PRO A 48 -1.54 13.18 -46.31
C PRO A 48 -1.19 14.09 -47.50
N THR A 49 -0.39 13.60 -48.44
CA THR A 49 -0.09 14.28 -49.70
C THR A 49 -0.35 13.37 -50.89
N ALA A 50 -0.73 13.95 -52.03
CA ALA A 50 -0.97 13.20 -53.27
C ALA A 50 0.31 12.53 -53.84
N THR A 51 1.48 12.82 -53.28
CA THR A 51 2.78 12.41 -53.82
C THR A 51 3.26 11.07 -53.30
N ASN A 52 2.73 10.58 -52.17
CA ASN A 52 3.18 9.35 -51.52
C ASN A 52 2.03 8.35 -51.44
N GLY A 53 1.93 7.44 -52.41
CA GLY A 53 0.82 6.49 -52.47
C GLY A 53 0.89 5.47 -51.34
N VAL A 54 -0.18 5.34 -50.56
CA VAL A 54 -0.33 4.32 -49.50
C VAL A 54 -1.73 3.75 -49.58
N GLY A 55 -1.83 2.43 -49.69
CA GLY A 55 -3.10 1.72 -49.84
C GLY A 55 -3.29 0.65 -48.77
N LEU A 56 -4.55 0.43 -48.38
CA LEU A 56 -4.93 -0.66 -47.48
C LEU A 56 -4.66 -2.01 -48.17
N TYR A 57 -3.79 -2.82 -47.59
CA TYR A 57 -3.41 -4.12 -48.16
C TYR A 57 -4.26 -5.24 -47.56
N VAL A 58 -4.94 -5.99 -48.43
CA VAL A 58 -5.81 -7.11 -48.00
C VAL A 58 -5.47 -8.35 -48.82
N GLY A 59 -5.15 -9.46 -48.14
CA GLY A 59 -4.83 -10.73 -48.77
C GLY A 59 -4.84 -11.87 -47.78
N ASP A 60 -5.62 -12.91 -48.06
CA ASP A 60 -5.74 -14.09 -47.20
C ASP A 60 -4.50 -15.00 -47.23
N ALA A 61 -3.82 -15.07 -48.37
CA ALA A 61 -2.62 -15.88 -48.56
C ALA A 61 -1.45 -15.48 -47.64
N ASN A 62 -1.38 -14.19 -47.27
CA ASN A 62 -0.35 -13.66 -46.37
C ASN A 62 -0.92 -13.28 -44.98
N SER A 63 -2.21 -13.56 -44.74
CA SER A 63 -2.91 -13.16 -43.52
C SER A 63 -2.83 -11.65 -43.20
N SER A 64 -3.01 -10.80 -44.23
CA SER A 64 -2.86 -9.34 -44.16
C SER A 64 -4.20 -8.63 -44.39
N GLY A 65 -4.47 -7.59 -43.57
CA GLY A 65 -5.72 -6.81 -43.61
C GLY A 65 -7.00 -7.58 -43.26
N PRO A 66 -8.17 -6.95 -43.33
CA PRO A 66 -9.45 -7.53 -42.91
C PRO A 66 -10.05 -8.46 -43.97
N PHE A 67 -9.36 -9.54 -44.33
CA PHE A 67 -9.85 -10.50 -45.34
C PHE A 67 -11.06 -11.33 -44.86
N PHE A 68 -11.61 -12.17 -45.73
CA PHE A 68 -12.79 -12.99 -45.43
C PHE A 68 -12.53 -13.98 -44.27
N ASN A 69 -13.30 -13.85 -43.18
CA ASN A 69 -13.07 -14.58 -41.92
C ASN A 69 -11.66 -14.38 -41.34
N SER A 70 -11.10 -13.18 -41.43
CA SER A 70 -9.80 -12.87 -40.85
C SER A 70 -9.75 -13.13 -39.34
N PRO A 71 -8.56 -13.46 -38.79
CA PRO A 71 -8.37 -13.54 -37.35
C PRO A 71 -8.56 -12.17 -36.69
N ASP A 72 -8.59 -12.15 -35.36
CA ASP A 72 -9.06 -10.99 -34.60
C ASP A 72 -8.18 -9.75 -34.80
N GLU A 73 -6.88 -9.97 -34.89
CA GLU A 73 -5.86 -8.94 -35.01
C GLU A 73 -5.93 -8.18 -36.35
N ASN A 74 -6.47 -8.82 -37.38
CA ASN A 74 -6.62 -8.30 -38.74
C ASN A 74 -7.92 -7.53 -38.96
N LYS A 75 -8.87 -7.57 -38.00
CA LYS A 75 -10.18 -6.95 -38.15
C LYS A 75 -10.07 -5.44 -38.01
N ILE A 76 -10.52 -4.71 -39.03
CA ILE A 76 -10.81 -3.29 -38.89
C ILE A 76 -12.18 -3.16 -38.21
N ARG A 77 -12.19 -2.48 -37.07
CA ARG A 77 -13.32 -2.31 -36.17
C ARG A 77 -13.80 -0.88 -36.18
N PHE A 78 -15.09 -0.68 -35.91
CA PHE A 78 -15.64 0.63 -35.63
C PHE A 78 -16.62 0.61 -34.46
N GLU A 79 -16.62 1.68 -33.67
CA GLU A 79 -17.39 1.79 -32.43
C GLU A 79 -18.55 2.79 -32.57
N ILE A 80 -19.78 2.32 -32.34
CA ILE A 80 -21.00 3.14 -32.35
C ILE A 80 -21.43 3.40 -30.90
N ALA A 81 -21.32 4.66 -30.46
CA ALA A 81 -21.72 5.05 -29.10
C ALA A 81 -23.20 5.43 -29.01
N ASP A 82 -23.80 5.89 -30.11
CA ASP A 82 -25.20 6.29 -30.16
C ASP A 82 -25.82 5.90 -31.51
N HIS A 83 -26.24 4.64 -31.63
CA HIS A 83 -26.83 4.09 -32.87
C HIS A 83 -28.12 4.81 -33.32
N VAL A 84 -28.75 5.60 -32.45
CA VAL A 84 -29.92 6.41 -32.85
C VAL A 84 -29.51 7.55 -33.77
N ASN A 85 -28.30 8.08 -33.58
CA ASN A 85 -27.82 9.26 -34.29
C ASN A 85 -26.58 9.01 -35.15
N GLU A 86 -25.80 7.98 -34.86
CA GLU A 86 -24.52 7.64 -35.49
C GLU A 86 -24.67 6.48 -36.48
N ASN A 87 -24.09 6.65 -37.67
CA ASN A 87 -24.04 5.69 -38.76
C ASN A 87 -22.60 5.45 -39.21
N PHE A 88 -22.38 4.33 -39.90
CA PHE A 88 -21.10 4.02 -40.52
C PHE A 88 -21.17 4.29 -42.04
N TYR A 89 -20.29 5.17 -42.53
CA TYR A 89 -20.17 5.55 -43.93
C TYR A 89 -18.84 5.08 -44.49
N PHE A 90 -18.83 4.56 -45.71
CA PHE A 90 -17.63 4.00 -46.29
C PHE A 90 -17.60 4.07 -47.82
N GLY A 91 -16.39 4.02 -48.36
CA GLY A 91 -16.13 3.96 -49.81
C GLY A 91 -14.72 3.46 -50.10
N GLY A 92 -14.48 3.13 -51.36
CA GLY A 92 -13.14 2.71 -51.77
C GLY A 92 -12.92 2.60 -53.27
N LYS A 93 -11.65 2.42 -53.63
CA LYS A 93 -11.15 2.09 -54.96
C LYS A 93 -10.10 1.00 -54.79
N PHE A 94 -10.42 -0.20 -55.25
CA PHE A 94 -9.59 -1.39 -55.05
C PHE A 94 -8.95 -1.86 -56.36
N TYR A 95 -7.67 -2.20 -56.30
CA TYR A 95 -6.85 -2.67 -57.42
C TYR A 95 -6.31 -4.07 -57.15
N ASP A 96 -6.06 -4.79 -58.24
CA ASP A 96 -5.25 -5.99 -58.24
C ASP A 96 -3.77 -5.58 -58.31
N ARG A 97 -2.96 -6.07 -57.36
CA ARG A 97 -1.54 -5.74 -57.23
C ARG A 97 -0.70 -6.27 -58.40
N VAL A 98 -1.11 -7.36 -59.04
CA VAL A 98 -0.30 -8.07 -60.06
C VAL A 98 -0.58 -7.53 -61.46
N ILE A 99 -1.86 -7.37 -61.81
CA ILE A 99 -2.26 -6.88 -63.15
C ILE A 99 -2.48 -5.37 -63.20
N LEU A 100 -2.38 -4.66 -62.07
CA LEU A 100 -2.47 -3.21 -61.95
C LEU A 100 -3.77 -2.63 -62.54
N ALA A 101 -4.89 -3.31 -62.29
CA ALA A 101 -6.21 -2.94 -62.79
C ALA A 101 -7.22 -2.82 -61.65
N GLN A 102 -8.16 -1.88 -61.77
CA GLN A 102 -9.26 -1.73 -60.82
C GLN A 102 -10.14 -2.98 -60.83
N ARG A 103 -10.46 -3.50 -59.65
CA ARG A 103 -11.28 -4.70 -59.49
C ARG A 103 -12.76 -4.37 -59.40
N GLY A 104 -13.58 -5.14 -60.13
CA GLY A 104 -15.04 -5.02 -60.16
C GLY A 104 -15.77 -6.05 -59.31
N ASP A 105 -15.04 -6.77 -58.47
CA ASP A 105 -15.49 -7.96 -57.75
C ASP A 105 -15.05 -7.96 -56.27
N VAL A 106 -14.79 -6.77 -55.70
CA VAL A 106 -14.44 -6.61 -54.28
C VAL A 106 -15.68 -6.28 -53.46
N TYR A 107 -15.90 -7.03 -52.39
CA TYR A 107 -17.05 -6.92 -51.51
C TYR A 107 -16.62 -6.54 -50.10
N ILE A 108 -17.53 -5.88 -49.38
CA ILE A 108 -17.46 -5.66 -47.94
C ILE A 108 -18.66 -6.32 -47.26
N ARG A 109 -18.43 -6.88 -46.09
CA ARG A 109 -19.51 -7.21 -45.15
C ARG A 109 -19.17 -6.67 -43.77
N ILE A 110 -20.19 -6.43 -42.97
CA ILE A 110 -20.05 -5.95 -41.59
C ILE A 110 -20.64 -7.01 -40.67
N LYS A 111 -19.90 -7.29 -39.61
CA LYS A 111 -20.32 -8.15 -38.51
C LYS A 111 -20.44 -7.34 -37.22
N ASP A 112 -21.35 -7.75 -36.35
CA ASP A 112 -21.41 -7.25 -34.98
C ASP A 112 -20.31 -7.88 -34.11
N GLY A 113 -20.16 -7.43 -32.87
CA GLY A 113 -19.18 -7.97 -31.92
C GLY A 113 -19.30 -9.48 -31.64
N SER A 114 -20.46 -10.11 -31.93
CA SER A 114 -20.64 -11.57 -31.82
C SER A 114 -20.12 -12.34 -33.04
N GLY A 115 -19.75 -11.63 -34.11
CA GLY A 115 -19.34 -12.20 -35.38
C GLY A 115 -20.50 -12.51 -36.34
N THR A 116 -21.72 -12.07 -36.02
CA THR A 116 -22.89 -12.25 -36.88
C THR A 116 -22.88 -11.22 -38.00
N VAL A 117 -23.09 -11.64 -39.26
CA VAL A 117 -23.16 -10.72 -40.41
C VAL A 117 -24.45 -9.91 -40.32
N VAL A 118 -24.31 -8.59 -40.18
CA VAL A 118 -25.41 -7.63 -40.03
C VAL A 118 -25.57 -6.71 -41.25
N TYR A 119 -24.58 -6.67 -42.14
CA TYR A 119 -24.66 -5.94 -43.41
C TYR A 119 -23.79 -6.60 -44.49
N GLY A 120 -24.26 -6.55 -45.74
CA GLY A 120 -23.58 -7.13 -46.88
C GLY A 120 -23.84 -8.63 -47.09
N PRO A 121 -23.14 -9.27 -48.03
CA PRO A 121 -22.04 -8.73 -48.81
C PRO A 121 -22.49 -7.59 -49.74
N GLN A 122 -21.75 -6.48 -49.71
CA GLN A 122 -21.98 -5.29 -50.52
C GLN A 122 -20.80 -5.10 -51.47
N LEU A 123 -21.06 -5.00 -52.78
CA LEU A 123 -20.02 -4.73 -53.78
C LEU A 123 -19.52 -3.29 -53.64
N PHE A 124 -18.19 -3.10 -53.69
CA PHE A 124 -17.58 -1.79 -53.98
C PHE A 124 -17.66 -1.52 -55.48
N PRO A 125 -18.41 -0.50 -55.92
CA PRO A 125 -18.64 -0.29 -57.33
C PRO A 125 -17.44 0.35 -58.02
N LEU A 126 -17.36 0.14 -59.34
CA LEU A 126 -16.33 0.77 -60.17
C LEU A 126 -16.53 2.28 -60.35
N LEU A 127 -17.77 2.77 -60.21
CA LEU A 127 -18.20 4.17 -60.38
C LEU A 127 -19.47 4.42 -59.54
N GLY A 128 -19.71 5.66 -59.13
CA GLY A 128 -20.94 6.08 -58.43
C GLY A 128 -20.87 5.93 -56.91
N THR A 129 -22.01 5.70 -56.24
CA THR A 129 -22.12 5.62 -54.77
C THR A 129 -21.20 4.54 -54.19
N GLY A 130 -20.28 4.92 -53.30
CA GLY A 130 -19.28 4.03 -52.69
C GLY A 130 -17.95 3.98 -53.42
N HIS A 131 -17.85 4.56 -54.62
CA HIS A 131 -16.60 4.68 -55.36
C HIS A 131 -15.89 5.99 -55.02
N ILE A 132 -14.59 5.91 -54.73
CA ILE A 132 -13.71 7.07 -54.56
C ILE A 132 -12.91 7.25 -55.85
N ALA A 133 -13.17 8.31 -56.62
CA ALA A 133 -12.61 8.46 -57.96
C ALA A 133 -11.11 8.80 -57.94
N ASP A 134 -10.74 9.73 -57.07
CA ASP A 134 -9.40 10.28 -56.96
C ASP A 134 -9.04 10.70 -55.54
N TYR A 135 -7.79 11.14 -55.37
CA TYR A 135 -7.23 11.61 -54.10
C TYR A 135 -8.00 12.80 -53.50
N THR A 136 -8.56 13.68 -54.33
CA THR A 136 -9.30 14.86 -53.86
C THR A 136 -10.58 14.44 -53.16
N GLU A 137 -11.31 13.49 -53.75
CA GLU A 137 -12.50 12.91 -53.11
C GLU A 137 -12.14 12.14 -51.83
N ALA A 138 -11.05 11.37 -51.86
CA ALA A 138 -10.58 10.60 -50.71
C ALA A 138 -10.27 11.48 -49.50
N VAL A 139 -9.54 12.59 -49.69
CA VAL A 139 -9.19 13.52 -48.60
C VAL A 139 -10.37 14.36 -48.12
N ALA A 140 -11.32 14.67 -49.01
CA ALA A 140 -12.55 15.35 -48.61
C ALA A 140 -13.48 14.45 -47.77
N GLY A 141 -13.35 13.13 -47.93
CA GLY A 141 -14.11 12.10 -47.22
C GLY A 141 -15.55 11.99 -47.73
N PRO A 142 -16.45 11.35 -46.96
CA PRO A 142 -17.80 11.08 -47.38
C PRO A 142 -18.64 12.36 -47.38
N ASN A 143 -19.39 12.59 -48.45
CA ASN A 143 -20.35 13.69 -48.58
C ASN A 143 -21.70 13.30 -47.96
N ILE A 144 -21.82 13.49 -46.65
CA ILE A 144 -23.02 13.16 -45.87
C ILE A 144 -23.88 14.42 -45.76
N ALA A 145 -25.13 14.36 -46.21
CA ALA A 145 -26.05 15.50 -46.18
C ALA A 145 -25.50 16.80 -46.82
N GLY A 146 -24.53 16.71 -47.73
CA GLY A 146 -23.93 17.88 -48.40
C GLY A 146 -22.79 18.54 -47.62
N THR A 147 -22.33 17.98 -46.50
CA THR A 147 -21.29 18.61 -45.66
C THR A 147 -19.88 18.58 -46.27
N ALA A 148 -19.63 17.74 -47.28
CA ALA A 148 -18.38 17.69 -48.02
C ALA A 148 -18.62 17.62 -49.53
N PRO A 149 -18.99 18.75 -50.19
CA PRO A 149 -19.40 18.75 -51.60
C PRO A 149 -18.35 18.27 -52.60
N THR A 150 -17.06 18.31 -52.25
CA THR A 150 -15.94 17.79 -53.06
C THR A 150 -15.58 16.36 -52.72
N GLY A 151 -16.28 15.74 -51.77
CA GLY A 151 -16.10 14.36 -51.34
C GLY A 151 -16.93 13.37 -52.16
N TYR A 152 -16.66 12.09 -51.94
CA TYR A 152 -17.38 11.00 -52.61
C TYR A 152 -18.78 10.80 -52.03
N THR A 153 -19.69 10.19 -52.79
CA THR A 153 -21.01 9.79 -52.27
C THR A 153 -20.86 8.43 -51.57
N PRO A 154 -21.04 8.31 -50.24
CA PRO A 154 -20.71 7.08 -49.52
C PRO A 154 -21.78 5.99 -49.62
N LEU A 155 -21.37 4.75 -49.40
CA LEU A 155 -22.26 3.71 -48.90
C LEU A 155 -22.47 3.91 -47.40
N SER A 156 -23.59 3.43 -46.86
CA SER A 156 -23.92 3.62 -45.45
C SER A 156 -24.49 2.35 -44.83
N PHE A 157 -24.11 2.09 -43.58
CA PHE A 157 -24.70 1.12 -42.70
C PHE A 157 -25.33 1.84 -41.50
N ASP A 158 -26.59 1.47 -41.21
CA ASP A 158 -27.40 1.98 -40.11
C ASP A 158 -27.41 0.93 -38.99
N PRO A 159 -26.63 1.14 -37.90
CA PRO A 159 -26.49 0.17 -36.82
C PRO A 159 -27.77 0.07 -35.99
N THR A 160 -28.08 -1.14 -35.52
CA THR A 160 -29.30 -1.38 -34.72
C THR A 160 -29.06 -1.33 -33.21
N ALA A 161 -27.80 -1.24 -32.80
CA ALA A 161 -27.39 -1.19 -31.39
C ALA A 161 -26.05 -0.45 -31.25
N ASN A 162 -25.81 0.08 -30.06
CA ASN A 162 -24.49 0.57 -29.66
C ASN A 162 -23.51 -0.61 -29.54
N GLY A 163 -22.22 -0.31 -29.71
CA GLY A 163 -21.14 -1.25 -29.51
C GLY A 163 -20.22 -1.36 -30.73
N GLU A 164 -19.39 -2.38 -30.67
CA GLU A 164 -18.35 -2.64 -31.66
C GLU A 164 -18.88 -3.47 -32.84
N TYR A 165 -18.46 -3.07 -34.02
CA TYR A 165 -18.65 -3.80 -35.27
C TYR A 165 -17.31 -3.97 -35.97
N PHE A 166 -17.21 -4.90 -36.91
CA PHE A 166 -16.02 -5.06 -37.73
C PHE A 166 -16.34 -5.37 -39.18
N ILE A 167 -15.43 -4.98 -40.06
CA ILE A 167 -15.55 -5.14 -41.50
C ILE A 167 -14.69 -6.29 -41.99
N GLU A 168 -15.12 -6.90 -43.09
CA GLU A 168 -14.30 -7.79 -43.88
C GLU A 168 -14.38 -7.37 -45.35
N ILE A 169 -13.24 -7.30 -46.03
CA ILE A 169 -13.08 -6.89 -47.42
C ILE A 169 -12.42 -8.03 -48.19
N TYR A 170 -13.02 -8.44 -49.30
CA TYR A 170 -12.53 -9.60 -50.06
C TYR A 170 -13.02 -9.59 -51.49
N SER A 171 -12.26 -10.19 -52.40
CA SER A 171 -12.73 -10.44 -53.77
C SER A 171 -13.61 -11.69 -53.83
N SER A 172 -14.58 -11.71 -54.75
CA SER A 172 -15.50 -12.83 -54.92
C SER A 172 -16.05 -12.96 -56.33
N LEU A 173 -15.95 -14.17 -56.89
CA LEU A 173 -16.62 -14.55 -58.15
C LEU A 173 -18.07 -15.02 -57.93
N THR A 174 -18.51 -15.16 -56.68
CA THR A 174 -19.82 -15.71 -56.30
C THR A 174 -20.74 -14.63 -55.71
N ALA A 175 -20.59 -13.40 -56.18
CA ALA A 175 -21.36 -12.25 -55.70
C ALA A 175 -21.23 -12.01 -54.17
N GLY A 176 -20.04 -12.25 -53.62
CA GLY A 176 -19.71 -12.00 -52.21
C GLY A 176 -20.05 -13.15 -51.26
N ILE A 177 -20.53 -14.31 -51.76
CA ILE A 177 -20.85 -15.48 -50.94
C ILE A 177 -19.59 -16.15 -50.39
N SER A 178 -18.53 -16.25 -51.20
CA SER A 178 -17.23 -16.82 -50.83
C SER A 178 -16.08 -15.94 -51.32
N SER A 179 -14.92 -15.99 -50.68
CA SER A 179 -13.72 -15.32 -51.19
C SER A 179 -13.10 -16.09 -52.36
N THR A 180 -12.44 -15.34 -53.24
CA THR A 180 -11.35 -15.85 -54.06
C THR A 180 -10.04 -15.49 -53.37
N ASN A 181 -9.17 -16.48 -53.11
CA ASN A 181 -7.91 -16.28 -52.38
C ASN A 181 -6.92 -15.42 -53.19
N GLU A 182 -7.11 -14.12 -53.18
CA GLU A 182 -6.39 -13.15 -54.00
C GLU A 182 -6.13 -11.84 -53.26
N TYR A 183 -5.07 -11.14 -53.68
CA TYR A 183 -4.63 -9.87 -53.11
C TYR A 183 -5.39 -8.69 -53.69
N VAL A 184 -5.87 -7.79 -52.83
CA VAL A 184 -6.48 -6.52 -53.24
C VAL A 184 -5.88 -5.35 -52.46
N VAL A 185 -5.65 -4.24 -53.14
CA VAL A 185 -5.11 -3.01 -52.55
C VAL A 185 -6.16 -1.91 -52.66
N GLY A 186 -6.63 -1.41 -51.52
CA GLY A 186 -7.47 -0.22 -51.46
C GLY A 186 -6.63 1.04 -51.64
N VAL A 187 -6.36 1.40 -52.90
CA VAL A 187 -5.55 2.59 -53.24
C VAL A 187 -6.21 3.87 -52.73
N PHE A 188 -7.53 3.90 -52.69
CA PHE A 188 -8.29 4.86 -51.89
C PHE A 188 -9.31 4.12 -51.03
N PHE A 189 -9.43 4.51 -49.78
CA PHE A 189 -10.39 3.93 -48.85
C PHE A 189 -10.75 4.97 -47.79
N ASP A 190 -11.98 4.87 -47.28
CA ASP A 190 -12.49 5.75 -46.24
C ASP A 190 -13.54 5.01 -45.42
N PHE A 191 -13.39 5.07 -44.10
CA PHE A 191 -14.29 4.51 -43.10
C PHE A 191 -14.60 5.61 -42.09
N THR A 192 -15.88 5.96 -41.93
CA THR A 192 -16.25 7.14 -41.14
C THR A 192 -17.48 6.83 -40.30
N VAL A 193 -17.37 6.96 -38.98
CA VAL A 193 -18.55 7.08 -38.10
C VAL A 193 -18.99 8.54 -38.11
N ALA A 194 -20.26 8.80 -38.38
CA ALA A 194 -20.81 10.15 -38.40
C ALA A 194 -22.31 10.16 -38.12
N THR A 195 -22.83 11.30 -37.71
CA THR A 195 -24.27 11.48 -37.60
C THR A 195 -24.95 11.61 -38.96
N ASN A 196 -26.27 11.42 -39.01
CA ASN A 196 -27.09 11.69 -40.20
C ASN A 196 -26.98 13.13 -40.73
N ALA A 197 -26.61 14.08 -39.87
CA ALA A 197 -26.35 15.47 -40.24
C ALA A 197 -24.93 15.70 -40.80
N GLY A 198 -24.11 14.65 -40.91
CA GLY A 198 -22.74 14.71 -41.41
C GLY A 198 -21.70 15.17 -40.37
N VAL A 199 -22.05 15.18 -39.07
CA VAL A 199 -21.07 15.44 -38.00
C VAL A 199 -20.25 14.19 -37.76
N ARG A 200 -18.96 14.23 -38.10
CA ARG A 200 -18.05 13.08 -38.04
C ARG A 200 -17.53 12.82 -36.62
N LYS A 201 -17.30 11.55 -36.29
CA LYS A 201 -16.75 11.05 -35.04
C LYS A 201 -15.39 10.43 -35.34
N SER A 202 -14.34 11.17 -35.04
CA SER A 202 -12.95 10.75 -35.22
C SER A 202 -12.52 9.78 -34.12
N GLY A 203 -11.49 8.98 -34.38
CA GLY A 203 -10.94 8.06 -33.39
C GLY A 203 -11.87 6.88 -33.12
N ARG A 204 -12.64 6.48 -34.13
CA ARG A 204 -13.64 5.39 -34.02
C ARG A 204 -13.26 4.16 -34.80
N ILE A 205 -12.31 4.23 -35.73
CA ILE A 205 -11.84 3.08 -36.50
C ILE A 205 -10.53 2.58 -35.90
N SER A 206 -10.51 1.31 -35.53
CA SER A 206 -9.32 0.68 -34.96
C SER A 206 -9.00 -0.65 -35.64
N CYS A 207 -7.74 -1.04 -35.60
CA CYS A 207 -7.27 -2.37 -35.94
C CYS A 207 -6.19 -2.75 -34.92
N GLN A 208 -5.97 -4.04 -34.66
CA GLN A 208 -4.84 -4.43 -33.81
C GLN A 208 -3.56 -4.59 -34.63
N LYS A 209 -3.68 -4.98 -35.90
CA LYS A 209 -2.59 -5.12 -36.86
C LYS A 209 -2.97 -4.44 -38.18
N TRP A 210 -2.35 -3.31 -38.46
CA TRP A 210 -2.55 -2.60 -39.72
C TRP A 210 -1.65 -3.17 -40.81
N SER A 211 -2.19 -3.33 -42.02
CA SER A 211 -1.45 -3.79 -43.20
C SER A 211 -1.56 -2.75 -44.31
N PHE A 212 -0.44 -2.18 -44.74
CA PHE A 212 -0.40 -1.18 -45.80
C PHE A 212 0.65 -1.50 -46.85
N LEU A 213 0.43 -0.96 -48.04
CA LEU A 213 1.35 -1.05 -49.17
C LEU A 213 1.62 0.34 -49.75
N THR A 214 2.89 0.69 -49.96
CA THR A 214 3.30 1.91 -50.66
C THR A 214 3.29 1.68 -52.16
N TYR A 215 2.81 2.67 -52.92
CA TYR A 215 2.67 2.57 -54.37
C TYR A 215 2.94 3.90 -55.08
N ASN A 216 3.19 3.81 -56.38
CA ASN A 216 3.32 4.95 -57.26
C ASN A 216 1.95 5.58 -57.59
N PRO A 217 1.68 6.84 -57.20
CA PRO A 217 0.36 7.46 -57.39
C PRO A 217 -0.11 7.59 -58.84
N SER A 218 0.79 7.47 -59.82
CA SER A 218 0.47 7.63 -61.24
C SER A 218 -0.07 6.35 -61.88
N ASN A 219 0.32 5.18 -61.38
CA ASN A 219 -0.02 3.87 -61.97
C ASN A 219 -0.47 2.81 -60.96
N PHE A 220 -0.45 3.11 -59.66
CA PHE A 220 -0.81 2.22 -58.55
C PHE A 220 0.08 0.97 -58.39
N GLU A 221 1.26 0.96 -59.01
CA GLU A 221 2.25 -0.10 -58.85
C GLU A 221 2.95 0.01 -57.49
N GLY A 222 3.11 -1.09 -56.77
CA GLY A 222 3.85 -1.10 -55.51
C GLY A 222 5.29 -0.64 -55.72
N ASP A 223 5.79 0.27 -54.88
CA ASP A 223 7.09 0.91 -55.11
C ASP A 223 7.71 1.42 -53.78
N LEU A 224 8.99 1.08 -53.57
CA LEU A 224 9.83 1.46 -52.42
C LEU A 224 10.30 2.92 -52.45
N ASN A 225 10.06 3.65 -53.53
CA ASN A 225 10.39 5.07 -53.61
C ASN A 225 9.44 5.96 -52.80
N TYR A 226 8.28 5.43 -52.39
CA TYR A 226 7.25 6.16 -51.67
C TYR A 226 7.25 5.83 -50.19
N SER A 227 6.84 6.81 -49.38
CA SER A 227 6.91 6.75 -47.93
C SER A 227 5.52 6.64 -47.31
N PHE A 228 5.40 5.84 -46.26
CA PHE A 228 4.28 5.98 -45.32
C PHE A 228 4.51 7.23 -44.48
N ASN A 229 3.52 8.13 -44.43
CA ASN A 229 3.62 9.42 -43.76
C ASN A 229 2.47 9.64 -42.75
N GLY A 230 1.79 8.57 -42.35
CA GLY A 230 0.74 8.62 -41.35
C GLY A 230 1.28 8.51 -39.93
N ASP A 231 0.40 8.76 -38.97
CA ASP A 231 0.63 8.48 -37.57
C ASP A 231 -0.15 7.23 -37.15
N TYR A 232 0.34 6.58 -36.10
CA TYR A 232 -0.43 5.58 -35.38
C TYR A 232 -0.71 6.06 -33.96
N TYR A 233 -1.85 5.65 -33.44
CA TYR A 233 -2.20 5.85 -32.04
C TYR A 233 -2.60 4.52 -31.44
N ALA A 234 -2.18 4.22 -30.21
CA ALA A 234 -2.68 3.05 -29.50
C ALA A 234 -3.43 3.45 -28.23
N TYR A 235 -4.49 2.71 -27.95
CA TYR A 235 -5.16 2.69 -26.65
C TYR A 235 -4.72 1.43 -25.91
N THR A 236 -3.87 1.59 -24.90
CA THR A 236 -3.22 0.49 -24.18
C THR A 236 -4.18 -0.19 -23.20
N LYS A 237 -3.78 -1.35 -22.66
CA LYS A 237 -4.58 -2.11 -21.67
C LYS A 237 -4.90 -1.30 -20.40
N ASP A 238 -3.97 -0.44 -19.99
CA ASP A 238 -4.13 0.48 -18.86
C ASP A 238 -4.68 1.86 -19.26
N SER A 239 -5.29 1.94 -20.45
CA SER A 239 -6.00 3.13 -20.95
C SER A 239 -5.10 4.35 -21.18
N SER A 240 -3.80 4.17 -21.40
CA SER A 240 -2.94 5.23 -21.93
C SER A 240 -3.19 5.42 -23.42
N ILE A 241 -2.96 6.64 -23.91
CA ILE A 241 -3.03 6.97 -25.33
C ILE A 241 -1.68 7.48 -25.76
N ILE A 242 -1.11 6.81 -26.76
CA ILE A 242 0.22 7.09 -27.29
C ILE A 242 0.12 7.36 -28.78
N ARG A 243 1.04 8.15 -29.32
CA ARG A 243 1.16 8.48 -30.74
C ARG A 243 2.55 8.11 -31.22
N MET A 244 2.62 7.33 -32.29
CA MET A 244 3.84 7.03 -33.03
C MET A 244 3.85 7.87 -34.32
N GLU A 245 4.95 8.57 -34.55
CA GLU A 245 5.12 9.50 -35.66
C GLU A 245 6.37 9.11 -36.44
N PHE A 246 6.23 8.70 -37.69
CA PHE A 246 7.37 8.43 -38.56
C PHE A 246 7.99 9.75 -39.04
N ALA A 247 9.32 9.85 -38.99
CA ALA A 247 9.99 10.88 -39.76
C ALA A 247 9.81 10.59 -41.25
N ASN A 248 9.82 11.63 -42.09
CA ASN A 248 9.67 11.47 -43.54
C ASN A 248 10.67 10.45 -44.09
N GLY A 249 10.24 9.51 -44.93
CA GLY A 249 11.13 8.55 -45.57
C GLY A 249 11.10 7.13 -44.98
N PHE A 250 10.08 6.78 -44.21
CA PHE A 250 9.76 5.38 -43.89
C PHE A 250 9.17 4.68 -45.12
N LYS A 251 9.92 3.75 -45.70
CA LYS A 251 9.62 3.11 -47.00
C LYS A 251 9.47 1.60 -46.80
N PRO A 252 8.25 1.10 -46.54
CA PRO A 252 8.02 -0.30 -46.23
C PRO A 252 7.70 -1.24 -47.41
N PHE A 253 7.41 -0.76 -48.63
CA PHE A 253 6.80 -1.56 -49.71
C PHE A 253 5.44 -2.17 -49.34
N GLY A 254 5.40 -3.23 -48.53
CA GLY A 254 4.22 -3.72 -47.84
C GLY A 254 4.62 -4.09 -46.42
N TYR A 255 3.91 -3.63 -45.40
CA TYR A 255 4.27 -3.93 -44.01
C TYR A 255 3.07 -4.20 -43.14
N GLU A 256 3.35 -4.87 -42.03
CA GLU A 256 2.41 -5.09 -40.95
C GLU A 256 2.95 -4.46 -39.66
N LEU A 257 2.11 -3.65 -39.01
CA LEU A 257 2.42 -3.04 -37.73
C LEU A 257 1.33 -3.39 -36.72
N ALA A 258 1.75 -3.92 -35.59
CA ALA A 258 0.90 -4.04 -34.41
C ALA A 258 1.53 -3.26 -33.25
N MET A 259 0.70 -2.81 -32.32
CA MET A 259 1.16 -2.31 -31.02
C MET A 259 0.57 -3.20 -29.94
N ASN A 260 1.37 -3.69 -28.98
CA ASN A 260 0.88 -4.66 -28.00
C ASN A 260 1.64 -4.57 -26.65
N TYR A 261 1.22 -5.39 -25.68
CA TYR A 261 1.80 -5.38 -24.33
C TYR A 261 3.01 -6.30 -24.14
N TYR A 262 3.22 -7.28 -25.02
CA TYR A 262 4.16 -8.39 -24.82
C TYR A 262 5.42 -8.29 -25.68
N GLY A 263 5.31 -7.88 -26.94
CA GLY A 263 6.41 -7.84 -27.90
C GLY A 263 6.12 -8.58 -29.20
N VAL A 264 7.08 -9.37 -29.69
CA VAL A 264 6.99 -10.07 -30.98
C VAL A 264 6.32 -11.44 -30.85
N ILE A 265 6.68 -12.19 -29.80
CA ILE A 265 6.14 -13.51 -29.45
C ILE A 265 5.63 -13.40 -28.02
N ASN A 266 4.55 -14.10 -27.64
CA ASN A 266 4.04 -14.07 -26.27
C ASN A 266 4.37 -15.41 -25.58
N THR A 267 5.58 -15.52 -25.02
CA THR A 267 6.01 -16.67 -24.21
C THR A 267 5.61 -16.54 -22.74
N GLY A 268 5.16 -15.35 -22.33
CA GLY A 268 4.83 -15.01 -20.94
C GLY A 268 5.98 -14.30 -20.22
N SER A 269 7.18 -14.27 -20.81
CA SER A 269 8.33 -13.54 -20.29
C SER A 269 8.62 -12.32 -21.14
N PHE A 270 8.37 -11.13 -20.59
CA PHE A 270 8.57 -9.88 -21.31
C PHE A 270 10.02 -9.67 -21.77
N ILE A 271 11.00 -10.17 -21.01
CA ILE A 271 12.43 -10.05 -21.35
C ILE A 271 12.75 -10.76 -22.67
N TYR A 272 12.11 -11.89 -22.97
CA TYR A 272 12.29 -12.60 -24.23
C TYR A 272 11.36 -12.07 -25.32
N ASP A 273 10.13 -11.73 -24.94
CA ASP A 273 9.08 -11.33 -25.87
C ASP A 273 9.35 -9.97 -26.50
N ARG A 274 10.01 -9.04 -25.78
CA ARG A 274 10.36 -7.69 -26.26
C ARG A 274 11.43 -7.64 -27.35
N LYS A 275 12.14 -8.74 -27.60
CA LYS A 275 13.28 -8.76 -28.51
C LYS A 275 12.86 -8.75 -29.98
N SER A 276 13.63 -8.08 -30.82
CA SER A 276 13.51 -8.25 -32.28
C SER A 276 13.90 -9.68 -32.67
N VAL A 277 13.20 -10.28 -33.64
CA VAL A 277 13.44 -11.68 -34.04
C VAL A 277 13.64 -11.85 -35.54
N ILE A 278 14.26 -12.97 -35.92
CA ILE A 278 14.34 -13.43 -37.30
C ILE A 278 13.06 -14.20 -37.65
N SER A 279 12.36 -13.79 -38.70
CA SER A 279 11.06 -14.32 -39.13
C SER A 279 11.00 -14.53 -40.65
N PRO A 280 11.74 -15.52 -41.21
CA PRO A 280 11.97 -15.66 -42.65
C PRO A 280 10.80 -16.32 -43.41
N ALA A 281 9.74 -16.69 -42.71
CA ALA A 281 8.59 -17.42 -43.25
C ALA A 281 7.29 -16.59 -43.31
N GLY A 282 7.37 -15.29 -42.99
CA GLY A 282 6.21 -14.40 -42.85
C GLY A 282 6.19 -13.67 -41.51
N ALA A 283 5.23 -12.76 -41.34
CA ALA A 283 4.99 -12.07 -40.09
C ALA A 283 4.71 -13.09 -38.97
N PRO A 284 5.36 -12.98 -37.80
CA PRO A 284 4.98 -13.77 -36.64
C PRO A 284 3.52 -13.41 -36.25
N PRO A 285 2.81 -14.30 -35.53
CA PRO A 285 1.47 -14.01 -35.07
C PRO A 285 1.47 -12.82 -34.09
N LEU A 286 1.08 -11.64 -34.55
CA LEU A 286 0.93 -10.42 -33.74
C LEU A 286 -0.49 -10.34 -33.15
N ASN A 287 -0.87 -11.39 -32.42
CA ASN A 287 -2.23 -11.58 -31.92
C ASN A 287 -2.51 -10.72 -30.69
N ASN A 288 -3.79 -10.39 -30.45
CA ASN A 288 -4.23 -9.68 -29.24
C ASN A 288 -3.52 -8.34 -29.01
N GLY A 289 -3.26 -7.60 -30.09
CA GLY A 289 -2.70 -6.25 -30.02
C GLY A 289 -3.67 -5.25 -29.41
N TYR A 290 -3.15 -4.08 -29.07
CA TYR A 290 -3.94 -2.92 -28.68
C TYR A 290 -4.83 -2.45 -29.82
N LYS A 291 -5.93 -1.78 -29.47
CA LYS A 291 -6.69 -1.01 -30.45
C LYS A 291 -5.79 0.10 -30.97
N THR A 292 -5.41 0.00 -32.23
CA THR A 292 -4.54 0.95 -32.91
C THR A 292 -5.34 1.72 -33.95
N PHE A 293 -5.15 3.03 -33.99
CA PHE A 293 -5.93 4.00 -34.77
C PHE A 293 -5.00 4.79 -35.68
N LEU A 294 -5.54 5.37 -36.75
CA LEU A 294 -4.80 6.24 -37.67
C LEU A 294 -4.93 7.73 -37.30
N ASN A 295 -5.74 8.03 -36.28
CA ASN A 295 -5.86 9.35 -35.66
C ASN A 295 -6.16 9.21 -34.17
N LEU A 296 -6.25 10.33 -33.44
CA LEU A 296 -6.46 10.32 -32.00
C LEU A 296 -7.78 9.59 -31.64
N PRO A 297 -7.76 8.56 -30.77
CA PRO A 297 -8.96 7.84 -30.33
C PRO A 297 -9.99 8.79 -29.70
N ASP A 298 -11.29 8.50 -29.89
CA ASP A 298 -12.37 9.28 -29.27
C ASP A 298 -12.32 9.13 -27.75
N THR A 299 -11.84 10.15 -27.04
CA THR A 299 -11.63 10.10 -25.58
C THR A 299 -12.93 10.05 -24.77
N LEU A 300 -14.10 10.22 -25.39
CA LEU A 300 -15.39 9.99 -24.74
C LEU A 300 -15.79 8.51 -24.74
N VAL A 301 -15.10 7.68 -25.51
CA VAL A 301 -15.36 6.23 -25.63
C VAL A 301 -14.17 5.41 -25.20
N PHE A 302 -12.98 5.81 -25.63
CA PHE A 302 -11.70 5.28 -25.16
C PHE A 302 -11.20 6.19 -24.05
N ILE A 303 -11.80 6.05 -22.86
CA ILE A 303 -11.56 6.94 -21.72
C ILE A 303 -10.10 6.78 -21.27
N PRO A 304 -9.27 7.85 -21.32
CA PRO A 304 -7.87 7.75 -20.93
C PRO A 304 -7.69 7.70 -19.42
N THR A 305 -6.65 7.01 -18.97
CA THR A 305 -6.24 6.99 -17.56
C THR A 305 -5.60 8.31 -17.11
N ARG A 306 -5.49 8.48 -15.79
CA ARG A 306 -4.73 9.57 -15.15
C ARG A 306 -3.32 9.11 -14.80
N THR A 307 -2.46 10.05 -14.44
CA THR A 307 -1.10 9.75 -13.99
C THR A 307 -1.17 8.90 -12.73
N ALA A 308 -0.38 7.83 -12.69
CA ALA A 308 -0.24 7.01 -11.50
C ALA A 308 0.45 7.82 -10.37
N PRO A 309 0.08 7.59 -9.10
CA PRO A 309 0.83 8.04 -7.94
C PRO A 309 2.26 7.50 -7.95
N SER A 310 3.19 8.21 -7.29
CA SER A 310 4.55 7.72 -7.09
C SER A 310 4.55 6.40 -6.30
N PRO A 311 5.46 5.46 -6.61
CA PRO A 311 5.74 4.35 -5.71
C PRO A 311 6.28 4.88 -4.38
N VAL A 312 6.05 4.12 -3.31
CA VAL A 312 6.62 4.36 -1.99
C VAL A 312 7.61 3.23 -1.69
N LEU A 313 8.79 3.59 -1.22
CA LEU A 313 9.72 2.66 -0.60
C LEU A 313 9.45 2.75 0.89
N THR A 314 8.77 1.74 1.42
CA THR A 314 8.33 1.63 2.81
C THR A 314 9.45 1.00 3.65
N ASN A 315 9.23 0.92 4.97
CA ASN A 315 9.92 0.10 5.99
C ASN A 315 11.44 -0.01 5.93
N GLN A 316 12.04 -0.74 6.86
CA GLN A 316 13.47 -1.06 6.81
C GLN A 316 13.76 -2.00 5.61
N ILE A 317 15.03 -2.13 5.23
CA ILE A 317 15.42 -3.22 4.34
C ILE A 317 15.59 -4.43 5.25
N TYR A 318 15.04 -5.58 4.90
CA TYR A 318 15.17 -6.79 5.71
C TYR A 318 16.21 -7.75 5.10
N GLY A 319 16.57 -8.79 5.85
CA GLY A 319 17.52 -9.82 5.44
C GLY A 319 18.98 -9.38 5.53
N CYS A 320 19.85 -10.11 4.84
CA CYS A 320 21.28 -10.19 5.16
C CYS A 320 22.24 -9.88 4.02
N PRO A 321 23.54 -9.64 4.31
CA PRO A 321 24.58 -9.60 3.30
C PRO A 321 24.62 -10.85 2.40
N GLY A 322 24.01 -10.73 1.23
CA GLY A 322 23.86 -11.81 0.24
C GLY A 322 22.42 -12.04 -0.21
N GLU A 323 21.45 -11.60 0.59
CA GLU A 323 20.03 -11.71 0.31
C GLU A 323 19.22 -10.68 1.13
N TYR A 324 18.87 -9.57 0.48
CA TYR A 324 18.10 -8.48 1.08
C TYR A 324 16.69 -8.40 0.49
N TYR A 325 15.74 -7.92 1.29
CA TYR A 325 14.33 -7.77 0.93
C TYR A 325 13.92 -6.31 1.07
N ILE A 326 13.41 -5.73 -0.01
CA ILE A 326 13.11 -4.30 -0.09
C ILE A 326 11.60 -4.11 -0.27
N PRO A 327 10.89 -3.71 0.78
CA PRO A 327 9.47 -3.36 0.74
C PRO A 327 9.17 -2.20 -0.21
N TYR A 328 8.04 -2.30 -0.90
CA TYR A 328 7.48 -1.21 -1.69
C TYR A 328 5.95 -1.23 -1.68
N TYR A 329 5.36 -0.06 -1.89
CA TYR A 329 3.94 0.08 -2.12
C TYR A 329 3.64 0.80 -3.43
N ILE A 330 2.72 0.25 -4.23
CA ILE A 330 2.19 0.91 -5.42
C ILE A 330 0.67 0.89 -5.48
N GLN A 331 0.05 2.05 -5.69
CA GLN A 331 -1.41 2.17 -5.79
C GLN A 331 -2.00 1.62 -7.10
N SER A 332 -1.16 1.29 -8.08
CA SER A 332 -1.60 0.87 -9.40
C SER A 332 -0.58 -0.05 -10.04
N ALA A 333 -1.04 -1.24 -10.44
CA ALA A 333 -0.21 -2.24 -11.08
C ALA A 333 0.56 -1.69 -12.28
N GLY A 334 1.80 -2.14 -12.50
CA GLY A 334 2.67 -1.62 -13.56
C GLY A 334 4.03 -2.29 -13.53
N ASP A 335 5.00 -1.70 -14.21
CA ASP A 335 6.38 -2.19 -14.16
C ASP A 335 7.20 -1.32 -13.23
N LEU A 336 8.05 -1.95 -12.45
CA LEU A 336 8.84 -1.27 -11.44
C LEU A 336 10.31 -1.44 -11.77
N ALA A 337 11.07 -0.35 -11.66
CA ALA A 337 12.53 -0.41 -11.58
C ALA A 337 12.96 0.17 -10.25
N LEU A 338 13.69 -0.61 -9.46
CA LEU A 338 14.36 -0.15 -8.25
C LEU A 338 15.82 0.16 -8.57
N LEU A 339 16.21 1.42 -8.41
CA LEU A 339 17.61 1.83 -8.44
C LEU A 339 18.21 1.69 -7.04
N LEU A 340 19.29 0.93 -6.93
CA LEU A 340 20.23 0.96 -5.81
C LEU A 340 21.40 1.87 -6.23
N ASP A 341 21.38 3.13 -5.78
CA ASP A 341 22.48 4.08 -5.96
C ASP A 341 23.50 3.83 -4.84
N ILE A 342 24.53 3.06 -5.20
CA ILE A 342 25.57 2.56 -4.29
C ILE A 342 26.81 3.46 -4.35
N ASN A 343 27.04 4.15 -5.48
CA ASN A 343 28.22 5.03 -5.62
C ASN A 343 27.99 6.45 -5.07
N GLY A 344 26.75 6.82 -4.73
CA GLY A 344 26.36 8.11 -4.16
C GLY A 344 26.22 9.24 -5.17
N ILE A 345 26.24 8.93 -6.47
CA ILE A 345 26.00 9.88 -7.57
C ILE A 345 24.56 9.69 -8.04
N PRO A 346 23.69 10.72 -7.90
CA PRO A 346 22.26 10.56 -8.18
C PRO A 346 21.93 10.07 -9.59
N GLY A 347 21.06 9.05 -9.64
CA GLY A 347 20.55 8.42 -10.85
C GLY A 347 21.30 7.14 -11.20
N TYR A 348 20.87 6.40 -12.23
CA TYR A 348 21.60 5.21 -12.65
C TYR A 348 22.82 5.57 -13.52
N GLN A 349 23.99 4.99 -13.25
CA GLN A 349 25.13 5.02 -14.15
C GLN A 349 25.57 3.64 -14.63
N SER A 350 25.50 3.44 -15.94
CA SER A 350 26.01 2.25 -16.62
C SER A 350 27.44 1.90 -16.22
N ALA A 351 27.72 0.61 -16.03
CA ALA A 351 29.04 0.08 -15.70
C ALA A 351 29.68 0.70 -14.45
N THR A 352 28.87 1.00 -13.44
CA THR A 352 29.28 1.40 -12.09
C THR A 352 28.75 0.41 -11.06
N SER A 353 28.92 0.69 -9.76
CA SER A 353 28.34 -0.12 -8.68
C SER A 353 26.81 0.02 -8.58
N ASP A 354 26.18 0.97 -9.28
CA ASP A 354 24.72 1.11 -9.26
C ASP A 354 24.03 -0.14 -9.83
N LYS A 355 22.97 -0.59 -9.16
CA LYS A 355 22.19 -1.76 -9.57
C LYS A 355 20.76 -1.34 -9.89
N VAL A 356 20.17 -1.97 -10.89
CA VAL A 356 18.74 -1.85 -11.19
C VAL A 356 18.11 -3.21 -11.09
N ILE A 357 17.05 -3.31 -10.28
CA ILE A 357 16.20 -4.51 -10.18
C ILE A 357 14.86 -4.18 -10.84
N GLU A 358 14.37 -5.10 -11.67
CA GLU A 358 13.19 -4.87 -12.51
C GLU A 358 12.10 -5.89 -12.21
N ILE A 359 10.89 -5.39 -11.98
CA ILE A 359 9.70 -6.21 -11.80
C ILE A 359 8.71 -5.86 -12.90
N TYR A 360 8.29 -6.88 -13.65
CA TYR A 360 7.40 -6.73 -14.79
C TYR A 360 5.99 -7.18 -14.41
N GLY A 361 5.03 -6.25 -14.42
CA GLY A 361 3.64 -6.53 -14.06
C GLY A 361 3.40 -6.65 -12.56
N ALA A 362 4.13 -5.88 -11.74
CA ALA A 362 3.88 -5.75 -10.31
C ALA A 362 2.41 -5.40 -10.05
N ALA A 363 1.79 -6.09 -9.09
CA ALA A 363 0.41 -5.86 -8.68
C ALA A 363 0.27 -4.55 -7.88
N ALA A 364 -0.94 -4.02 -7.76
CA ALA A 364 -1.19 -2.92 -6.83
C ALA A 364 -1.22 -3.46 -5.39
N GLY A 365 -0.71 -2.70 -4.44
CA GLY A 365 -0.59 -3.10 -3.03
C GLY A 365 0.86 -3.01 -2.54
N ASN A 366 1.08 -3.58 -1.36
CA ASN A 366 2.40 -3.84 -0.81
C ASN A 366 3.08 -4.98 -1.60
N GLY A 367 4.40 -4.98 -1.66
CA GLY A 367 5.20 -6.04 -2.26
C GLY A 367 6.65 -5.94 -1.85
N ILE A 368 7.41 -7.01 -2.11
CA ILE A 368 8.82 -7.12 -1.71
C ILE A 368 9.68 -7.35 -2.96
N ILE A 369 10.87 -6.75 -2.96
CA ILE A 369 11.92 -6.99 -3.97
C ILE A 369 13.09 -7.71 -3.31
N ALA A 370 13.35 -8.96 -3.73
CA ALA A 370 14.56 -9.67 -3.34
C ALA A 370 15.79 -9.13 -4.12
N TRP A 371 16.91 -8.94 -3.41
CA TRP A 371 18.19 -8.51 -3.94
C TRP A 371 19.32 -9.41 -3.44
N ASP A 372 20.12 -9.92 -4.38
CA ASP A 372 21.29 -10.78 -4.15
C ASP A 372 22.46 -10.14 -3.36
N GLY A 373 22.32 -8.90 -2.87
CA GLY A 373 23.39 -8.18 -2.18
C GLY A 373 24.61 -7.83 -3.05
N PHE A 374 24.56 -8.03 -4.37
CA PHE A 374 25.65 -7.68 -5.29
C PHE A 374 25.39 -6.36 -6.03
N ASP A 375 26.44 -5.54 -6.09
CA ASP A 375 26.47 -4.26 -6.81
C ASP A 375 26.45 -4.46 -8.36
N GLY A 376 26.36 -3.36 -9.10
CA GLY A 376 26.37 -3.35 -10.58
C GLY A 376 27.66 -3.89 -11.23
N LEU A 377 28.74 -4.06 -10.46
CA LEU A 377 30.02 -4.63 -10.89
C LEU A 377 30.17 -6.12 -10.47
N GLY A 378 29.20 -6.66 -9.73
CA GLY A 378 29.22 -8.01 -9.19
C GLY A 378 30.06 -8.18 -7.92
N ASN A 379 30.35 -7.10 -7.18
CA ASN A 379 30.97 -7.18 -5.85
C ASN A 379 29.88 -7.25 -4.76
N PRO A 380 30.08 -8.01 -3.67
CA PRO A 380 29.15 -8.02 -2.56
C PRO A 380 29.14 -6.66 -1.85
N VAL A 381 27.95 -6.22 -1.45
CA VAL A 381 27.72 -5.03 -0.62
C VAL A 381 27.60 -5.47 0.84
N LEU A 382 28.41 -4.89 1.70
CA LEU A 382 28.48 -5.25 3.12
C LEU A 382 27.27 -4.70 3.89
N GLY A 383 26.87 -5.40 4.96
CA GLY A 383 25.95 -4.88 5.98
C GLY A 383 26.48 -3.59 6.61
N GLY A 384 25.58 -2.74 7.09
CA GLY A 384 25.86 -1.40 7.59
C GLY A 384 26.17 -0.35 6.51
N ALA A 385 26.18 -0.74 5.22
CA ALA A 385 26.41 0.22 4.13
C ALA A 385 25.21 1.17 3.97
N ASN A 386 25.50 2.46 3.79
CA ASN A 386 24.50 3.46 3.44
C ASN A 386 24.29 3.45 1.91
N ILE A 387 23.05 3.20 1.47
CA ILE A 387 22.67 3.24 0.06
C ILE A 387 21.48 4.17 -0.16
N ASN A 388 21.37 4.73 -1.37
CA ASN A 388 20.17 5.46 -1.76
C ASN A 388 19.30 4.60 -2.68
N LEU A 389 18.01 4.53 -2.36
CA LEU A 389 17.03 3.81 -3.15
C LEU A 389 16.12 4.78 -3.91
N GLN A 390 15.74 4.40 -5.13
CA GLN A 390 14.65 5.06 -5.86
C GLN A 390 13.84 4.04 -6.67
N ALA A 391 12.55 3.94 -6.36
CA ALA A 391 11.61 3.18 -7.16
C ALA A 391 11.04 4.03 -8.29
N THR A 392 10.91 3.47 -9.49
CA THR A 392 10.26 4.10 -10.64
C THR A 392 9.18 3.19 -11.19
N LEU A 393 7.92 3.63 -11.11
CA LEU A 393 6.76 2.94 -11.68
C LEU A 393 6.53 3.39 -13.12
N PHE A 394 6.42 2.43 -14.03
CA PHE A 394 6.20 2.63 -15.45
C PHE A 394 4.80 2.14 -15.88
N LYS A 395 4.13 2.94 -16.73
CA LYS A 395 2.75 2.71 -17.19
C LYS A 395 2.63 2.86 -18.69
N GLY A 396 1.66 2.18 -19.28
CA GLY A 396 1.39 2.14 -20.72
C GLY A 396 2.50 1.46 -21.51
N ARG A 397 3.01 0.33 -20.98
CA ARG A 397 3.96 -0.53 -21.69
C ARG A 397 3.42 -0.81 -23.09
N THR A 398 4.19 -0.47 -24.10
CA THR A 398 3.79 -0.68 -25.49
C THR A 398 5.00 -1.12 -26.30
N ASN A 399 4.84 -2.26 -26.96
CA ASN A 399 5.75 -2.76 -27.98
C ASN A 399 5.22 -2.37 -29.36
N ILE A 400 6.11 -2.20 -30.33
CA ILE A 400 5.80 -1.87 -31.73
C ILE A 400 6.49 -2.88 -32.66
N PRO A 401 6.02 -4.14 -32.71
CA PRO A 401 6.50 -5.10 -33.69
C PRO A 401 6.08 -4.68 -35.10
N MET A 402 7.06 -4.59 -35.99
CA MET A 402 6.87 -4.29 -37.41
C MET A 402 7.51 -5.39 -38.26
N TYR A 403 6.69 -6.04 -39.10
CA TYR A 403 7.15 -7.02 -40.08
C TYR A 403 7.12 -6.40 -41.47
N ASP A 404 8.09 -6.78 -42.30
CA ASP A 404 8.24 -6.26 -43.66
C ASP A 404 8.41 -4.73 -43.71
N ALA A 405 8.97 -4.16 -42.64
CA ALA A 405 9.50 -2.81 -42.67
C ALA A 405 10.83 -2.87 -43.42
N GLU A 406 10.94 -2.21 -44.57
CA GLU A 406 12.12 -2.30 -45.44
C GLU A 406 13.19 -1.24 -45.13
N ILE A 407 12.82 0.05 -45.04
CA ILE A 407 13.76 1.15 -44.73
C ILE A 407 13.11 2.19 -43.81
N ASN A 408 13.82 2.55 -42.73
CA ASN A 408 13.46 3.69 -41.88
C ASN A 408 14.67 4.59 -41.58
N ALA A 409 15.17 5.28 -42.62
CA ALA A 409 16.44 6.03 -42.55
C ALA A 409 16.42 7.25 -41.61
N ASN A 410 15.23 7.78 -41.28
CA ASN A 410 15.10 8.98 -40.46
C ASN A 410 14.48 8.71 -39.08
N GLY A 411 14.18 7.45 -38.75
CA GLY A 411 13.62 7.03 -37.47
C GLY A 411 12.14 7.39 -37.29
N PHE A 412 11.61 7.10 -36.11
CA PHE A 412 10.28 7.51 -35.65
C PHE A 412 10.36 7.99 -34.20
N GLN A 413 9.41 8.80 -33.78
CA GLN A 413 9.25 9.20 -32.37
C GLN A 413 7.96 8.64 -31.80
N VAL A 414 7.96 8.49 -30.48
CA VAL A 414 6.75 8.17 -29.73
C VAL A 414 6.49 9.27 -28.71
N THR A 415 5.25 9.71 -28.69
CA THR A 415 4.74 10.76 -27.81
C THR A 415 3.57 10.18 -27.03
N SER A 416 3.61 10.25 -25.71
CA SER A 416 2.39 10.04 -24.92
C SER A 416 1.47 11.22 -25.07
N ILE A 417 0.17 10.95 -25.23
CA ILE A 417 -0.89 11.96 -25.20
C ILE A 417 -1.57 11.92 -23.83
N PHE A 418 -1.79 10.73 -23.28
CA PHE A 418 -2.31 10.49 -21.93
C PHE A 418 -1.55 9.32 -21.27
N PRO A 419 -1.32 9.36 -19.94
CA PRO A 419 -1.79 10.40 -19.00
C PRO A 419 -0.92 11.68 -18.98
N LEU A 420 0.36 11.57 -19.35
CA LEU A 420 1.31 12.68 -19.33
C LEU A 420 1.85 12.97 -20.73
N PRO A 421 1.46 14.11 -21.35
CA PRO A 421 1.95 14.52 -22.66
C PRO A 421 3.48 14.65 -22.70
N GLY A 422 4.11 14.08 -23.72
CA GLY A 422 5.54 14.27 -23.97
C GLY A 422 6.20 13.13 -24.74
N SER A 423 7.36 13.40 -25.34
CA SER A 423 8.18 12.39 -26.02
C SER A 423 8.70 11.36 -25.02
N LYS A 424 8.86 10.12 -25.47
CA LYS A 424 9.28 9.00 -24.63
C LYS A 424 10.65 8.45 -25.01
N LYS A 425 11.32 7.86 -24.02
CA LYS A 425 12.48 7.01 -24.26
C LYS A 425 12.02 5.80 -25.06
N LEU A 426 12.80 5.43 -26.05
CA LEU A 426 12.63 4.20 -26.82
C LEU A 426 13.68 3.20 -26.36
N TYR A 427 13.25 1.95 -26.20
CA TYR A 427 14.08 0.84 -25.78
C TYR A 427 14.10 -0.22 -26.90
N TRP A 428 15.27 -0.82 -27.12
CA TRP A 428 15.50 -1.78 -28.20
C TRP A 428 16.39 -2.92 -27.71
N ASP A 429 16.09 -4.14 -28.15
CA ASP A 429 16.89 -5.33 -27.90
C ASP A 429 16.92 -6.17 -29.18
N ASP A 430 18.00 -5.96 -29.93
CA ASP A 430 18.33 -6.69 -31.15
C ASP A 430 19.33 -7.82 -30.88
N SER A 431 19.51 -8.24 -29.62
CA SER A 431 20.51 -9.27 -29.25
C SER A 431 20.29 -10.62 -29.93
N ASP A 432 19.04 -10.92 -30.30
CA ASP A 432 18.67 -12.16 -31.00
C ASP A 432 18.75 -12.03 -32.53
N LEU A 433 19.04 -10.83 -33.06
CA LEU A 433 19.27 -10.63 -34.49
C LEU A 433 20.69 -10.99 -34.88
N VAL A 434 20.83 -11.90 -35.85
CA VAL A 434 22.11 -12.20 -36.51
C VAL A 434 22.08 -11.74 -37.96
N ASN A 435 23.27 -11.56 -38.55
CA ASN A 435 23.40 -11.29 -39.98
C ASN A 435 22.62 -12.34 -40.80
N TYR A 436 21.79 -11.86 -41.72
CA TYR A 436 20.96 -12.70 -42.57
C TYR A 436 21.43 -12.57 -44.03
N GLY A 437 21.68 -13.70 -44.70
CA GLY A 437 22.21 -13.77 -46.08
C GLY A 437 23.74 -13.91 -46.20
N THR A 438 24.22 -14.38 -47.36
CA THR A 438 25.65 -14.38 -47.74
C THR A 438 25.86 -13.51 -48.97
N CYS A 439 26.50 -12.35 -48.80
CA CYS A 439 26.57 -11.34 -49.84
C CYS A 439 27.94 -11.31 -50.54
N ALA A 440 27.94 -11.19 -51.87
CA ALA A 440 29.14 -11.23 -52.71
C ALA A 440 29.72 -9.83 -52.99
N ASN A 441 28.95 -8.76 -52.75
CA ASN A 441 29.33 -7.38 -53.05
C ASN A 441 28.77 -6.36 -52.04
N ILE A 442 29.59 -5.93 -51.09
CA ILE A 442 29.29 -4.90 -50.07
C ILE A 442 28.79 -3.54 -50.62
N LEU A 443 28.94 -3.26 -51.92
CA LEU A 443 28.47 -2.01 -52.54
C LEU A 443 27.00 -2.06 -53.03
N THR A 444 26.44 -3.26 -53.22
CA THR A 444 25.05 -3.48 -53.70
C THR A 444 24.24 -4.36 -52.75
N ASP A 445 24.93 -5.04 -51.85
CA ASP A 445 24.37 -6.01 -50.94
C ASP A 445 24.44 -5.41 -49.55
N ASN A 446 23.32 -5.41 -48.84
CA ASN A 446 23.22 -4.78 -47.53
C ASN A 446 23.51 -5.83 -46.43
N ASN A 447 24.30 -5.46 -45.43
CA ASN A 447 24.82 -6.37 -44.41
C ASN A 447 24.54 -5.73 -43.05
N THR A 448 23.38 -6.04 -42.48
CA THR A 448 23.02 -5.60 -41.12
C THR A 448 23.99 -6.20 -40.12
N GLY A 449 24.61 -5.37 -39.27
CA GLY A 449 25.24 -5.84 -38.03
C GLY A 449 24.18 -6.15 -36.96
N ALA A 450 24.60 -6.74 -35.84
CA ALA A 450 23.80 -6.78 -34.63
C ALA A 450 23.42 -5.33 -34.22
N GLY A 451 22.16 -5.13 -33.82
CA GLY A 451 21.67 -3.82 -33.37
C GLY A 451 22.15 -3.47 -31.96
N TYR A 452 21.54 -2.46 -31.35
CA TYR A 452 21.83 -2.06 -29.96
C TYR A 452 21.13 -3.03 -29.00
N ALA A 453 21.78 -3.33 -27.88
CA ALA A 453 21.17 -4.04 -26.77
C ALA A 453 21.16 -3.10 -25.57
N ASP A 454 19.99 -2.54 -25.25
CA ASP A 454 19.77 -1.84 -23.99
C ASP A 454 19.48 -2.85 -22.88
N ILE A 455 20.01 -2.57 -21.69
CA ILE A 455 20.23 -3.55 -20.63
C ILE A 455 19.20 -3.45 -19.48
N ASN A 456 18.52 -2.30 -19.27
CA ASN A 456 17.47 -2.13 -18.25
C ASN A 456 16.50 -0.94 -18.54
N LEU A 457 15.45 -0.78 -17.72
CA LEU A 457 14.36 0.19 -17.83
C LEU A 457 14.78 1.65 -17.59
N LEU A 458 15.88 1.89 -16.89
CA LEU A 458 16.40 3.24 -16.65
C LEU A 458 17.29 3.73 -17.80
N GLU A 459 17.90 2.79 -18.53
CA GLU A 459 18.69 3.03 -19.74
C GLU A 459 17.85 2.98 -21.01
N GLY A 460 17.58 4.15 -21.59
CA GLY A 460 16.89 4.24 -22.88
C GLY A 460 17.18 5.56 -23.57
N VAL A 461 17.03 5.58 -24.89
CA VAL A 461 17.39 6.72 -25.73
C VAL A 461 16.20 7.68 -25.88
N PHE A 462 16.42 8.97 -25.63
CA PHE A 462 15.38 10.00 -25.77
C PHE A 462 15.26 10.51 -27.23
N GLY A 463 14.08 10.38 -27.84
CA GLY A 463 13.77 10.97 -29.15
C GLY A 463 14.20 10.13 -30.37
N PRO A 464 13.88 10.57 -31.61
CA PRO A 464 13.67 9.69 -32.78
C PRO A 464 14.91 9.05 -33.41
N GLN A 465 16.08 9.16 -32.78
CA GLN A 465 17.36 8.85 -33.42
C GLN A 465 17.68 7.35 -33.44
N HIS A 466 16.71 6.50 -33.77
CA HIS A 466 17.00 5.13 -34.13
C HIS A 466 16.48 4.85 -35.54
N ALA A 467 17.33 5.17 -36.51
CA ALA A 467 17.15 4.75 -37.88
C ALA A 467 17.54 3.27 -37.98
N TRP A 468 16.81 2.52 -38.80
CA TRP A 468 17.24 1.19 -39.22
C TRP A 468 17.39 1.24 -40.74
N ASP A 469 18.66 1.26 -41.17
CA ASP A 469 19.10 1.45 -42.56
C ASP A 469 20.03 0.31 -43.05
N GLY A 470 20.23 -0.71 -42.21
CA GLY A 470 21.03 -1.89 -42.54
C GLY A 470 22.53 -1.77 -42.33
N ALA A 471 23.08 -0.68 -41.77
CA ALA A 471 24.53 -0.55 -41.60
C ALA A 471 24.98 -0.08 -40.20
N GLY A 472 24.94 -0.99 -39.21
CA GLY A 472 25.68 -0.88 -37.96
C GLY A 472 25.20 0.18 -36.95
N PRO A 473 25.75 0.17 -35.72
CA PRO A 473 25.19 0.89 -34.56
C PRO A 473 25.52 2.40 -34.50
N THR A 474 26.04 3.01 -35.56
CA THR A 474 26.38 4.44 -35.57
C THR A 474 25.52 5.19 -36.56
N LEU A 475 24.70 6.10 -36.03
CA LEU A 475 23.88 7.05 -36.75
C LEU A 475 24.47 7.55 -38.09
N ALA A 476 23.61 7.46 -39.12
CA ALA A 476 23.58 8.25 -40.35
C ALA A 476 24.53 7.88 -41.50
N VAL A 477 24.06 7.02 -42.41
CA VAL A 477 24.33 7.11 -43.86
C VAL A 477 23.09 6.63 -44.63
N PRO A 478 22.65 7.26 -45.73
CA PRO A 478 21.50 6.75 -46.49
C PRO A 478 21.73 5.29 -46.91
N ALA A 479 20.72 4.44 -46.75
CA ALA A 479 20.68 3.14 -47.40
C ALA A 479 21.07 3.29 -48.88
N PRO A 480 21.87 2.37 -49.47
CA PRO A 480 22.24 2.44 -50.88
C PRO A 480 20.99 2.59 -51.77
N ASN A 481 21.11 3.27 -52.92
CA ASN A 481 20.07 3.28 -53.94
C ASN A 481 19.85 1.85 -54.44
N LEU A 482 18.86 1.15 -53.87
CA LEU A 482 18.42 -0.15 -54.35
C LEU A 482 17.31 0.07 -55.39
N PHE A 483 17.53 -0.49 -56.57
CA PHE A 483 16.54 -0.52 -57.64
C PHE A 483 15.84 -1.87 -57.54
N ASP A 484 14.62 -1.82 -57.00
CA ASP A 484 13.74 -2.98 -56.76
C ASP A 484 14.12 -3.78 -55.50
N GLY A 485 13.21 -3.77 -54.52
CA GLY A 485 13.13 -4.81 -53.52
C GLY A 485 12.51 -6.00 -54.25
N SER A 486 13.32 -7.02 -54.50
CA SER A 486 12.89 -8.08 -55.38
C SER A 486 12.05 -9.09 -54.61
N THR A 487 10.97 -9.57 -55.22
CA THR A 487 10.27 -10.80 -54.75
C THR A 487 11.12 -12.06 -54.94
N THR A 488 12.43 -11.92 -55.22
CA THR A 488 13.30 -13.04 -55.55
C THR A 488 14.03 -13.54 -54.32
N VAL A 489 14.37 -14.83 -54.32
CA VAL A 489 15.05 -15.54 -53.23
C VAL A 489 16.51 -15.08 -53.00
N SER A 490 16.89 -13.92 -53.53
CA SER A 490 18.16 -13.25 -53.30
C SER A 490 18.18 -12.71 -51.87
N THR A 491 19.07 -13.23 -51.03
CA THR A 491 19.05 -13.00 -49.58
C THR A 491 19.66 -11.68 -49.11
N CYS A 492 19.96 -10.73 -50.01
CA CYS A 492 20.82 -9.57 -49.72
C CYS A 492 20.16 -8.20 -50.00
N ASP A 493 18.98 -8.18 -50.60
CA ASP A 493 18.18 -6.99 -50.96
C ASP A 493 16.80 -6.95 -50.28
N ASP A 494 16.52 -7.89 -49.38
CA ASP A 494 15.17 -8.17 -48.85
C ASP A 494 15.17 -8.25 -47.31
N PHE A 495 15.15 -7.08 -46.65
CA PHE A 495 15.36 -6.95 -45.19
C PHE A 495 14.07 -7.16 -44.42
N GLY A 496 12.98 -6.57 -44.93
CA GLY A 496 11.67 -6.64 -44.31
C GLY A 496 11.14 -8.07 -44.21
N ASN A 497 11.35 -8.89 -45.22
CA ASN A 497 10.79 -10.25 -45.26
C ASN A 497 11.45 -11.24 -44.28
N ALA A 498 12.65 -10.92 -43.77
CA ALA A 498 13.43 -11.82 -42.94
C ALA A 498 13.30 -11.59 -41.44
N ARG A 499 12.70 -10.48 -41.00
CA ARG A 499 12.75 -10.02 -39.60
C ARG A 499 11.48 -9.32 -39.15
N THR A 500 11.25 -9.38 -37.85
CA THR A 500 10.29 -8.51 -37.18
C THR A 500 11.07 -7.67 -36.19
N ILE A 501 11.15 -6.38 -36.48
CA ILE A 501 11.81 -5.42 -35.59
C ILE A 501 10.83 -5.02 -34.49
N ASN A 502 11.33 -4.84 -33.27
CA ASN A 502 10.52 -4.39 -32.15
C ASN A 502 11.24 -3.32 -31.33
N THR A 503 10.48 -2.32 -30.93
CA THR A 503 10.86 -1.40 -29.87
C THR A 503 9.80 -1.45 -28.80
N TRP A 504 10.13 -1.02 -27.59
CA TRP A 504 9.14 -0.75 -26.56
C TRP A 504 9.38 0.57 -25.87
N PHE A 505 8.34 1.04 -25.20
CA PHE A 505 8.35 2.28 -24.43
C PHE A 505 7.21 2.27 -23.41
N TYR A 506 7.19 3.32 -22.60
CA TYR A 506 6.16 3.55 -21.58
C TYR A 506 5.52 4.92 -21.77
N SER A 507 4.20 4.98 -21.63
CA SER A 507 3.41 6.22 -21.71
C SER A 507 3.72 7.21 -20.58
N SER A 508 4.10 6.72 -19.41
CA SER A 508 4.54 7.53 -18.28
C SER A 508 5.42 6.71 -17.36
N ASN A 509 6.27 7.42 -16.64
CA ASN A 509 6.92 6.91 -15.46
C ASN A 509 6.78 7.94 -14.34
N VAL A 510 6.81 7.46 -13.12
CA VAL A 510 6.81 8.29 -11.92
C VAL A 510 7.75 7.65 -10.91
N ALA A 511 8.70 8.45 -10.43
CA ALA A 511 9.68 8.00 -9.46
C ALA A 511 9.25 8.40 -8.04
N SER A 512 9.67 7.60 -7.06
CA SER A 512 9.73 8.01 -5.66
C SER A 512 10.79 9.11 -5.48
N GLY A 513 10.80 9.73 -4.30
CA GLY A 513 12.00 10.42 -3.82
C GLY A 513 13.17 9.44 -3.65
N LEU A 514 14.38 9.97 -3.53
CA LEU A 514 15.51 9.19 -3.03
C LEU A 514 15.29 8.94 -1.54
N VAL A 515 15.44 7.68 -1.12
CA VAL A 515 15.36 7.27 0.29
C VAL A 515 16.71 6.68 0.67
N ALA A 516 17.35 7.25 1.70
CA ALA A 516 18.57 6.68 2.25
C ALA A 516 18.19 5.52 3.18
N LYS A 517 18.87 4.40 3.03
CA LYS A 517 18.72 3.21 3.88
C LYS A 517 20.08 2.69 4.30
N ILE A 518 20.12 2.08 5.48
CA ILE A 518 21.24 1.28 5.96
C ILE A 518 20.87 -0.17 5.66
N LEU A 519 21.83 -0.93 5.14
CA LEU A 519 21.64 -2.37 4.98
C LEU A 519 21.82 -3.06 6.33
N PRO A 520 20.93 -3.99 6.73
CA PRO A 520 21.11 -4.73 7.96
C PRO A 520 22.44 -5.49 8.01
N ASN A 521 22.97 -5.59 9.22
CA ASN A 521 23.86 -6.67 9.68
C ASN A 521 23.00 -7.90 10.00
N CYS A 522 23.65 -9.07 10.07
CA CYS A 522 22.99 -10.32 10.48
C CYS A 522 23.78 -10.92 11.61
N ASP A 523 23.69 -10.17 12.71
CA ASP A 523 24.39 -10.25 13.97
C ASP A 523 23.64 -9.18 14.80
N ASN A 524 22.39 -9.49 15.16
CA ASN A 524 21.42 -8.55 15.72
C ASN A 524 21.90 -8.01 17.09
N ASP A 525 22.21 -8.91 18.01
CA ASP A 525 22.88 -8.68 19.30
C ASP A 525 24.34 -8.15 19.19
N ASN A 526 24.98 -8.26 18.02
CA ASN A 526 26.38 -7.90 17.78
C ASN A 526 27.41 -8.73 18.57
N ASP A 527 27.09 -9.98 18.89
CA ASP A 527 27.94 -10.91 19.63
C ASP A 527 29.07 -11.52 18.74
N GLY A 528 28.91 -11.39 17.41
CA GLY A 528 29.85 -11.86 16.38
C GLY A 528 29.54 -13.24 15.80
N ILE A 529 28.43 -13.85 16.19
CA ILE A 529 27.74 -14.96 15.54
C ILE A 529 26.70 -14.33 14.59
N THR A 530 26.21 -15.11 13.62
CA THR A 530 25.27 -14.58 12.63
C THR A 530 23.92 -15.18 12.89
N ASP A 531 22.84 -14.44 12.66
CA ASP A 531 21.49 -14.86 13.08
C ASP A 531 21.10 -16.26 12.56
N ASP A 532 21.59 -16.67 11.38
CA ASP A 532 21.36 -18.01 10.84
C ASP A 532 22.07 -19.16 11.60
N LEU A 533 22.95 -18.82 12.55
CA LEU A 533 23.79 -19.71 13.37
C LEU A 533 23.68 -19.44 14.86
N ASP A 534 23.12 -18.30 15.24
CA ASP A 534 22.73 -17.99 16.60
C ASP A 534 21.54 -18.87 17.02
N LEU A 535 21.31 -19.00 18.32
CA LEU A 535 20.09 -19.65 18.85
C LEU A 535 19.27 -18.71 19.73
N ASP A 536 19.76 -17.49 19.93
CA ASP A 536 19.27 -16.46 20.82
C ASP A 536 19.76 -15.11 20.26
N ASP A 537 19.04 -14.61 19.25
CA ASP A 537 19.46 -13.53 18.35
C ASP A 537 19.50 -12.12 19.00
N ASP A 538 18.93 -11.96 20.20
CA ASP A 538 18.94 -10.73 21.02
C ASP A 538 19.63 -10.92 22.38
N ASN A 539 19.99 -12.15 22.76
CA ASN A 539 20.60 -12.52 24.04
C ASN A 539 19.74 -12.22 25.28
N ASP A 540 18.42 -12.20 25.14
CA ASP A 540 17.48 -12.02 26.26
C ASP A 540 17.41 -13.27 27.19
N GLY A 541 18.05 -14.37 26.79
CA GLY A 541 18.05 -15.63 27.55
C GLY A 541 16.84 -16.53 27.29
N ILE A 542 15.96 -16.12 26.38
CA ILE A 542 14.97 -16.94 25.70
C ILE A 542 15.68 -17.52 24.46
N LEU A 543 15.02 -18.29 23.60
CA LEU A 543 15.65 -18.81 22.37
C LEU A 543 14.68 -18.49 21.23
N ASP A 544 15.17 -18.25 20.02
CA ASP A 544 14.33 -17.89 18.86
C ASP A 544 13.17 -18.89 18.61
N LEU A 545 13.42 -20.17 18.91
CA LEU A 545 12.44 -21.26 18.77
C LEU A 545 11.51 -21.44 19.97
N THR A 546 11.78 -20.77 21.08
CA THR A 546 10.92 -20.71 22.26
C THR A 546 9.90 -19.59 22.09
N GLU A 547 10.35 -18.43 21.61
CA GLU A 547 9.49 -17.29 21.29
C GLU A 547 8.47 -17.60 20.22
N HIS A 548 8.83 -18.48 19.29
CA HIS A 548 7.91 -18.89 18.24
C HIS A 548 7.88 -20.39 18.00
N SER A 549 6.69 -20.88 17.65
CA SER A 549 6.49 -22.29 17.28
C SER A 549 7.15 -22.70 15.94
N SER A 550 7.68 -21.74 15.19
CA SER A 550 8.40 -21.93 13.93
C SER A 550 9.47 -20.87 13.76
N ASP A 551 10.62 -21.29 13.24
CA ASP A 551 11.74 -20.43 12.84
C ASP A 551 11.30 -19.31 11.87
N PRO A 552 11.37 -18.02 12.26
CA PRO A 552 10.99 -16.90 11.41
C PRO A 552 11.93 -16.74 10.20
N LEU A 553 13.22 -17.05 10.34
CA LEU A 553 14.26 -16.88 9.32
C LEU A 553 14.28 -18.01 8.28
N ALA A 554 13.63 -19.15 8.57
CA ALA A 554 13.46 -20.24 7.61
C ALA A 554 12.57 -19.87 6.41
N ASP A 555 12.67 -20.66 5.33
CA ASP A 555 11.82 -20.58 4.14
C ASP A 555 10.94 -21.84 4.05
N HIS A 556 9.67 -21.73 4.45
CA HIS A 556 8.77 -22.86 4.57
C HIS A 556 8.36 -23.48 3.22
N ASP A 557 8.22 -22.68 2.14
CA ASP A 557 7.70 -23.16 0.85
C ASP A 557 8.74 -23.22 -0.29
N PHE A 558 9.97 -22.81 0.00
CA PHE A 558 11.14 -22.77 -0.89
C PHE A 558 11.00 -21.78 -2.06
N ASP A 559 10.25 -20.70 -1.88
CA ASP A 559 10.13 -19.63 -2.87
C ASP A 559 11.16 -18.50 -2.70
N GLY A 560 11.98 -18.57 -1.64
CA GLY A 560 13.08 -17.66 -1.36
C GLY A 560 12.67 -16.46 -0.50
N PHE A 561 11.54 -16.49 0.21
CA PHE A 561 11.19 -15.52 1.24
C PHE A 561 11.22 -16.18 2.64
N PRO A 562 11.82 -15.52 3.65
CA PRO A 562 11.72 -15.92 5.05
C PRO A 562 10.28 -15.91 5.55
N ASN A 563 9.96 -16.79 6.49
CA ASN A 563 8.61 -16.98 7.00
C ASN A 563 7.99 -15.69 7.55
N TYR A 564 8.78 -14.82 8.19
CA TYR A 564 8.28 -13.57 8.76
C TYR A 564 7.84 -12.52 7.73
N ILE A 565 8.28 -12.63 6.46
CA ILE A 565 7.87 -11.73 5.37
C ILE A 565 7.22 -12.46 4.18
N ASP A 566 6.99 -13.76 4.30
CA ASP A 566 6.33 -14.56 3.28
C ASP A 566 4.81 -14.51 3.43
N ALA A 567 4.15 -13.77 2.55
CA ALA A 567 2.69 -13.70 2.47
C ALA A 567 2.01 -15.05 2.13
N GLN A 568 2.76 -16.07 1.72
CA GLN A 568 2.30 -17.44 1.48
C GLN A 568 2.47 -18.34 2.71
N PHE A 569 3.13 -17.84 3.77
CA PHE A 569 3.31 -18.57 5.02
C PHE A 569 1.95 -18.93 5.64
N PRO A 570 1.76 -20.19 6.11
CA PRO A 570 0.49 -20.61 6.69
C PRO A 570 0.16 -19.82 7.95
N GLY A 571 -0.90 -19.01 7.89
CA GLY A 571 -1.35 -18.21 9.03
C GLY A 571 -0.88 -16.77 9.02
N PHE A 572 -0.20 -16.32 7.95
CA PHE A 572 0.23 -14.93 7.77
C PHE A 572 -0.88 -13.91 8.08
N VAL A 573 -0.61 -13.00 9.02
CA VAL A 573 -1.42 -11.83 9.39
C VAL A 573 -0.51 -10.60 9.27
N ASP A 574 -1.04 -9.48 8.79
CA ASP A 574 -0.29 -8.22 8.62
C ASP A 574 -1.30 -7.09 8.89
N SER A 575 -1.48 -6.75 10.17
CA SER A 575 -2.52 -5.83 10.63
C SER A 575 -2.10 -4.36 10.51
N ASN A 576 -0.81 -4.08 10.68
CA ASN A 576 -0.20 -2.75 10.56
C ASN A 576 0.21 -2.40 9.09
N PHE A 577 0.10 -3.35 8.15
CA PHE A 577 0.42 -3.22 6.72
C PHE A 577 1.89 -2.98 6.41
N ASP A 578 2.76 -3.50 7.25
CA ASP A 578 4.20 -3.28 7.24
C ASP A 578 4.95 -4.41 6.46
N LEU A 579 4.25 -5.53 6.18
CA LEU A 579 4.72 -6.76 5.50
C LEU A 579 5.46 -7.77 6.38
N ILE A 580 5.61 -7.48 7.66
CA ILE A 580 5.98 -8.47 8.67
C ILE A 580 4.70 -9.19 9.11
N ASN A 581 4.86 -10.46 9.42
CA ASN A 581 3.77 -11.29 9.88
C ASN A 581 3.57 -11.07 11.38
N ASP A 582 2.42 -10.54 11.81
CA ASP A 582 2.06 -10.27 13.22
C ASP A 582 2.23 -11.48 14.17
N ASN A 583 2.39 -12.70 13.65
CA ASN A 583 2.70 -13.87 14.49
C ASN A 583 4.17 -13.94 14.91
N PHE A 584 5.02 -13.06 14.37
CA PHE A 584 6.44 -12.96 14.68
C PHE A 584 6.84 -11.56 15.15
N ASP A 585 5.89 -10.64 15.30
CA ASP A 585 6.08 -9.22 15.61
C ASP A 585 4.83 -8.86 16.43
N LEU A 586 4.94 -9.02 17.75
CA LEU A 586 3.80 -9.02 18.66
C LEU A 586 3.28 -7.59 18.92
N ASP A 587 4.19 -6.64 19.10
CA ASP A 587 3.88 -5.22 19.33
C ASP A 587 3.62 -4.42 18.04
N LEU A 588 3.94 -4.99 16.88
CA LEU A 588 3.73 -4.45 15.53
C LEU A 588 4.65 -3.26 15.19
N ASP A 589 5.85 -3.18 15.76
CA ASP A 589 6.82 -2.11 15.49
C ASP A 589 7.71 -2.35 14.24
N GLY A 590 7.72 -3.59 13.75
CA GLY A 590 8.48 -4.04 12.59
C GLY A 590 9.83 -4.69 12.91
N ILE A 591 10.11 -4.99 14.16
CA ILE A 591 11.12 -5.90 14.68
C ILE A 591 10.39 -7.23 14.98
N ILE A 592 11.07 -8.35 14.74
CA ILE A 592 10.45 -9.64 15.09
C ILE A 592 10.84 -9.98 16.52
N ASN A 593 10.00 -10.70 17.28
CA ASN A 593 10.24 -10.96 18.70
C ASN A 593 11.67 -11.48 18.94
N SER A 594 12.15 -12.43 18.13
CA SER A 594 13.50 -12.97 18.27
C SER A 594 14.64 -12.01 17.95
N PHE A 595 14.35 -10.76 17.60
CA PHE A 595 15.33 -9.68 17.43
C PHE A 595 15.05 -8.54 18.41
N ASP A 596 13.98 -8.64 19.19
CA ASP A 596 13.47 -7.63 20.09
C ASP A 596 13.87 -7.98 21.53
N ILE A 597 13.99 -6.96 22.37
CA ILE A 597 14.32 -7.15 23.80
C ILE A 597 13.14 -6.83 24.72
N ASP A 598 12.02 -6.46 24.10
CA ASP A 598 10.74 -6.05 24.67
C ASP A 598 9.68 -6.44 23.63
N ALA A 599 9.39 -7.75 23.53
CA ALA A 599 8.66 -8.31 22.41
C ALA A 599 7.19 -7.86 22.34
N ASP A 600 6.59 -7.49 23.47
CA ASP A 600 5.20 -7.06 23.57
C ASP A 600 5.02 -5.53 23.69
N GLY A 601 6.12 -4.80 23.89
CA GLY A 601 6.22 -3.36 23.75
C GLY A 601 5.72 -2.59 24.96
N ASP A 602 5.87 -3.16 26.16
CA ASP A 602 5.43 -2.59 27.43
C ASP A 602 6.55 -1.88 28.22
N ASN A 603 7.73 -1.69 27.59
CA ASN A 603 8.92 -1.09 28.18
C ASN A 603 9.55 -1.86 29.36
N CYS A 604 9.02 -3.03 29.71
CA CYS A 604 9.75 -4.04 30.46
C CYS A 604 10.52 -4.93 29.49
N SER A 605 11.68 -5.45 29.90
CA SER A 605 12.46 -6.31 29.00
C SER A 605 12.09 -7.78 29.16
N ASP A 606 12.14 -8.51 28.05
CA ASP A 606 11.81 -9.94 27.99
C ASP A 606 12.63 -10.74 29.03
N VAL A 607 13.89 -10.32 29.28
CA VAL A 607 14.77 -10.90 30.30
C VAL A 607 14.15 -10.84 31.70
N ILE A 608 13.62 -9.68 32.09
CA ILE A 608 13.07 -9.43 33.42
C ILE A 608 11.76 -10.17 33.57
N GLU A 609 10.90 -10.09 32.56
CA GLU A 609 9.60 -10.75 32.56
C GLU A 609 9.72 -12.27 32.55
N ALA A 610 10.65 -12.83 31.79
CA ALA A 610 10.99 -14.25 31.81
C ALA A 610 11.55 -14.73 33.17
N GLY A 611 11.84 -13.82 34.10
CA GLY A 611 12.34 -14.10 35.44
C GLY A 611 13.84 -14.33 35.51
N TYR A 612 14.59 -13.77 34.56
CA TYR A 612 16.06 -13.85 34.51
C TYR A 612 16.70 -12.56 35.06
N THR A 613 18.03 -12.58 35.19
CA THR A 613 18.78 -11.47 35.76
C THR A 613 19.31 -10.53 34.68
N ASP A 614 18.93 -9.25 34.74
CA ASP A 614 19.57 -8.12 34.04
C ASP A 614 19.98 -7.03 35.05
N VAL A 615 21.22 -7.08 35.57
CA VAL A 615 21.68 -6.09 36.57
C VAL A 615 22.10 -4.78 35.93
N ASP A 616 22.47 -4.77 34.64
CA ASP A 616 22.97 -3.57 33.98
C ASP A 616 21.95 -2.84 33.09
N GLY A 617 20.74 -3.39 32.99
CA GLY A 617 19.54 -2.78 32.40
C GLY A 617 19.69 -2.62 30.90
N ASN A 618 20.28 -3.60 30.22
CA ASN A 618 20.55 -3.56 28.79
C ASN A 618 19.61 -4.44 27.95
N GLY A 619 18.70 -5.18 28.58
CA GLY A 619 17.78 -6.10 27.91
C GLY A 619 18.40 -7.44 27.51
N GLU A 620 19.64 -7.72 27.93
CA GLU A 620 20.33 -9.00 27.72
C GLU A 620 20.52 -9.73 29.07
N VAL A 621 20.49 -11.06 29.04
CA VAL A 621 20.71 -11.84 30.27
C VAL A 621 22.16 -11.77 30.75
N ASP A 622 22.35 -11.55 32.05
CA ASP A 622 23.68 -11.40 32.65
C ASP A 622 24.51 -12.70 32.63
N GLY A 623 25.77 -12.62 32.20
CA GLY A 623 26.62 -13.81 32.02
C GLY A 623 28.13 -13.67 32.23
N THR A 624 28.85 -14.74 31.91
CA THR A 624 30.32 -14.83 32.00
C THR A 624 31.03 -14.83 30.64
N GLY A 625 30.27 -14.73 29.55
CA GLY A 625 30.70 -14.74 28.15
C GLY A 625 29.71 -15.50 27.27
N LEU A 626 30.02 -15.72 25.99
CA LEU A 626 29.12 -16.36 25.01
C LEU A 626 29.55 -17.80 24.69
N ASN A 627 28.61 -18.66 24.34
CA ASN A 627 28.90 -19.99 23.82
C ASN A 627 29.26 -19.93 22.32
N ALA A 628 29.20 -21.06 21.61
CA ALA A 628 29.61 -21.13 20.19
C ALA A 628 28.41 -21.18 19.25
N ASN A 629 27.22 -20.90 19.77
CA ASN A 629 25.91 -21.19 19.21
C ASN A 629 24.95 -20.04 19.55
N GLY A 630 25.46 -18.81 19.63
CA GLY A 630 24.78 -17.75 20.35
C GLY A 630 24.87 -17.95 21.84
N THR A 631 23.80 -17.71 22.56
CA THR A 631 23.58 -18.04 23.97
C THR A 631 24.67 -17.58 24.95
N VAL A 632 24.23 -16.79 25.90
CA VAL A 632 24.99 -16.36 27.06
C VAL A 632 25.39 -17.56 27.94
N SER A 633 26.63 -17.55 28.43
CA SER A 633 27.21 -18.63 29.23
C SER A 633 27.37 -18.20 30.69
N GLY A 634 26.88 -19.05 31.61
CA GLY A 634 26.95 -18.74 33.04
C GLY A 634 25.90 -17.75 33.52
N SER A 635 24.86 -17.50 32.73
CA SER A 635 23.61 -16.86 33.08
C SER A 635 22.63 -17.82 33.77
N ASP A 636 21.53 -17.28 34.28
CA ASP A 636 20.33 -18.00 34.73
C ASP A 636 19.26 -18.18 33.66
N GLY A 637 19.42 -17.54 32.49
CA GLY A 637 18.61 -17.74 31.27
C GLY A 637 18.58 -19.18 30.73
N TYR A 638 17.73 -19.38 29.71
CA TYR A 638 17.40 -20.66 29.05
C TYR A 638 16.74 -21.68 29.99
N GLY A 639 16.08 -21.16 31.02
CA GLY A 639 15.45 -21.88 32.11
C GLY A 639 13.99 -22.23 31.85
N ALA A 640 13.20 -22.23 32.93
CA ALA A 640 11.75 -22.21 32.82
C ALA A 640 11.33 -20.74 32.87
N LEU A 641 10.51 -20.33 31.91
CA LEU A 641 9.97 -18.98 31.81
C LEU A 641 8.92 -18.75 32.91
N ALA A 642 8.77 -17.49 33.32
CA ALA A 642 7.73 -17.07 34.23
C ALA A 642 6.36 -17.08 33.53
N ASP A 643 5.34 -17.45 34.31
CA ASP A 643 3.91 -17.51 33.96
C ASP A 643 3.20 -17.32 35.32
N ASP A 644 3.29 -16.11 35.86
CA ASP A 644 2.95 -15.82 37.25
C ASP A 644 1.47 -16.00 37.52
N ASN A 645 0.63 -15.68 36.53
CA ASN A 645 -0.81 -15.88 36.57
C ASN A 645 -1.24 -17.33 36.21
N SER A 646 -0.29 -18.19 35.79
CA SER A 646 -0.51 -19.59 35.39
C SER A 646 -1.58 -19.79 34.30
N ASN A 647 -1.72 -18.81 33.40
CA ASN A 647 -2.70 -18.83 32.32
C ASN A 647 -2.22 -19.64 31.10
N GLY A 648 -0.90 -19.92 31.03
CA GLY A 648 -0.25 -20.72 29.99
C GLY A 648 0.32 -19.95 28.81
N THR A 649 0.32 -18.62 28.87
CA THR A 649 1.25 -17.73 28.15
C THR A 649 2.39 -17.40 29.11
N ASP A 650 3.61 -17.26 28.58
CA ASP A 650 4.75 -16.83 29.39
C ASP A 650 4.72 -15.30 29.48
N ASP A 651 5.16 -14.73 30.61
CA ASP A 651 4.90 -13.32 30.97
C ASP A 651 5.42 -12.31 29.90
N TYR A 652 6.61 -12.54 29.32
CA TYR A 652 7.22 -11.70 28.26
C TYR A 652 6.44 -11.58 26.92
N LEU A 653 5.27 -12.22 26.83
CA LEU A 653 4.37 -12.13 25.68
C LEU A 653 3.02 -11.51 26.08
N GLU A 654 2.92 -10.99 27.29
CA GLU A 654 1.71 -10.48 27.92
C GLU A 654 1.91 -9.06 28.41
N ILE A 655 1.31 -8.11 27.69
CA ILE A 655 1.18 -6.73 28.14
C ILE A 655 0.36 -6.71 29.43
N ASN A 656 1.06 -6.71 30.56
CA ASN A 656 0.53 -6.62 31.91
C ASN A 656 1.00 -5.28 32.46
N ASP A 657 0.09 -4.31 32.48
CA ASP A 657 0.31 -2.92 32.84
C ASP A 657 -0.97 -2.48 33.56
N GLN A 658 -0.97 -2.65 34.89
CA GLN A 658 -2.16 -2.53 35.72
C GLN A 658 -2.62 -1.08 35.85
N ASP A 659 -1.71 -0.13 36.09
CA ASP A 659 -2.03 1.29 36.22
C ASP A 659 -2.11 2.03 34.86
N GLY A 660 -1.60 1.42 33.78
CA GLY A 660 -1.67 1.97 32.44
C GLY A 660 -0.66 3.09 32.17
N ASP A 661 0.43 3.17 32.93
CA ASP A 661 1.49 4.17 32.75
C ASP A 661 2.41 3.84 31.55
N GLY A 662 2.35 2.59 31.08
CA GLY A 662 3.10 2.04 29.96
C GLY A 662 4.41 1.36 30.35
N LEU A 663 4.60 0.98 31.61
CA LEU A 663 5.64 0.12 32.13
C LEU A 663 5.03 -1.22 32.59
N GLY A 664 5.54 -2.35 32.10
CA GLY A 664 5.02 -3.65 32.53
C GLY A 664 5.17 -3.91 34.04
N ASP A 665 4.17 -4.55 34.68
CA ASP A 665 4.04 -4.83 36.13
C ASP A 665 5.30 -5.48 36.76
N LYS A 666 6.11 -6.16 35.95
CA LYS A 666 7.35 -6.82 36.40
C LYS A 666 8.49 -5.85 36.63
N CYS A 667 8.49 -4.76 35.88
CA CYS A 667 9.46 -3.68 35.95
C CYS A 667 8.95 -2.49 36.78
N ASP A 668 7.65 -2.43 37.02
CA ASP A 668 6.99 -1.39 37.80
C ASP A 668 7.21 -1.55 39.31
N ALA A 669 7.42 -0.41 39.99
CA ALA A 669 7.64 -0.29 41.42
C ALA A 669 6.44 0.31 42.19
N ASP A 670 5.36 0.67 41.51
CA ASP A 670 4.12 1.29 42.02
C ASP A 670 2.94 0.85 41.13
N ARG A 671 2.58 -0.43 41.18
CA ARG A 671 1.80 -1.10 40.11
C ARG A 671 0.36 -0.67 39.95
N ASP A 672 -0.26 -0.19 41.02
CA ASP A 672 -1.61 0.39 40.97
C ASP A 672 -1.56 1.91 40.75
N GLY A 673 -0.38 2.51 40.77
CA GLY A 673 -0.16 3.92 40.46
C GLY A 673 -0.72 4.88 41.51
N ASP A 674 -0.99 4.40 42.73
CA ASP A 674 -1.56 5.19 43.81
C ASP A 674 -0.51 6.15 44.45
N GLY A 675 0.77 5.99 44.11
CA GLY A 675 1.87 6.82 44.59
C GLY A 675 2.54 6.30 45.87
N ILE A 676 2.13 5.13 46.36
CA ILE A 676 2.71 4.35 47.44
C ILE A 676 3.50 3.20 46.80
N PRO A 677 4.85 3.19 46.90
CA PRO A 677 5.62 2.16 46.19
C PRO A 677 5.42 0.77 46.78
N ASP A 678 5.22 -0.27 45.95
CA ASP A 678 4.98 -1.70 46.25
C ASP A 678 5.75 -2.27 47.46
N ILE A 679 6.97 -1.78 47.69
CA ILE A 679 7.81 -2.18 48.82
C ILE A 679 7.22 -1.78 50.18
N VAL A 680 6.24 -0.87 50.17
CA VAL A 680 5.63 -0.28 51.35
C VAL A 680 4.30 -0.96 51.68
N GLU A 681 3.37 -1.12 50.74
CA GLU A 681 2.13 -1.88 50.98
C GLU A 681 2.43 -3.38 51.11
N GLY A 682 3.28 -3.87 50.21
CA GLY A 682 3.68 -5.27 50.16
C GLY A 682 2.63 -6.18 49.51
N THR A 683 2.81 -7.49 49.67
CA THR A 683 2.06 -8.52 48.90
C THR A 683 1.04 -9.27 49.76
N LEU A 684 0.58 -8.65 50.85
CA LEU A 684 -0.57 -9.16 51.60
C LEU A 684 -1.86 -8.79 50.85
N ASP A 685 -2.98 -9.24 51.38
CA ASP A 685 -4.33 -9.09 50.84
C ASP A 685 -5.16 -8.83 52.09
N SER A 686 -5.26 -7.54 52.45
CA SER A 686 -5.74 -7.06 53.76
C SER A 686 -7.24 -7.27 53.91
N ASP A 687 -8.01 -6.98 52.86
CA ASP A 687 -9.47 -7.09 52.83
C ASP A 687 -9.97 -8.51 52.43
N GLY A 688 -9.11 -9.35 51.86
CA GLY A 688 -9.41 -10.72 51.47
C GLY A 688 -10.17 -10.86 50.15
N ASP A 689 -10.16 -9.86 49.27
CA ASP A 689 -10.86 -9.90 47.99
C ASP A 689 -10.12 -10.68 46.89
N GLY A 690 -8.81 -10.87 47.08
CA GLY A 690 -7.90 -11.60 46.21
C GLY A 690 -6.97 -10.75 45.35
N ILE A 691 -7.01 -9.43 45.48
CA ILE A 691 -6.05 -8.45 44.95
C ILE A 691 -5.03 -8.16 46.07
N PRO A 692 -3.72 -8.30 45.82
CA PRO A 692 -2.73 -7.95 46.82
C PRO A 692 -2.61 -6.43 46.98
N ASN A 693 -2.33 -5.95 48.18
CA ASN A 693 -2.29 -4.52 48.53
C ASN A 693 -1.43 -3.65 47.58
N ASN A 694 -0.36 -4.19 46.99
CA ASN A 694 0.48 -3.46 46.03
C ASN A 694 -0.06 -3.40 44.59
N GLN A 695 -1.33 -3.73 44.42
CA GLN A 695 -2.07 -3.86 43.16
C GLN A 695 -3.54 -3.44 43.41
N ASP A 696 -3.83 -2.82 44.55
CA ASP A 696 -5.17 -2.59 45.10
C ASP A 696 -5.29 -1.12 45.50
N LEU A 697 -6.19 -0.40 44.85
CA LEU A 697 -6.39 1.02 45.10
C LEU A 697 -7.13 1.34 46.42
N ASP A 698 -7.68 0.35 47.13
CA ASP A 698 -8.41 0.47 48.41
C ASP A 698 -8.23 -0.82 49.22
N SER A 699 -7.03 -0.98 49.79
CA SER A 699 -6.47 -2.24 50.32
C SER A 699 -7.24 -2.84 51.51
N ASP A 700 -7.98 -2.03 52.27
CA ASP A 700 -8.87 -2.49 53.34
C ASP A 700 -10.35 -2.43 52.97
N ASN A 701 -10.65 -1.78 51.84
CA ASN A 701 -11.93 -1.70 51.19
C ASN A 701 -13.01 -1.00 52.05
N ASP A 702 -12.60 -0.02 52.85
CA ASP A 702 -13.47 0.88 53.62
C ASP A 702 -14.20 1.90 52.72
N GLY A 703 -13.77 2.06 51.46
CA GLY A 703 -14.34 2.95 50.46
C GLY A 703 -13.62 4.29 50.31
N VAL A 704 -12.44 4.46 50.91
CA VAL A 704 -11.48 5.53 50.67
C VAL A 704 -10.20 4.90 50.11
N SER A 705 -9.71 5.41 48.98
CA SER A 705 -8.51 4.84 48.36
C SER A 705 -7.24 5.11 49.18
N ASP A 706 -6.28 4.18 49.13
CA ASP A 706 -4.95 4.23 49.76
C ASP A 706 -4.24 5.58 49.50
N LEU A 707 -4.27 6.05 48.25
CA LEU A 707 -3.76 7.37 47.85
C LEU A 707 -4.29 8.53 48.70
N VAL A 708 -5.59 8.53 49.00
CA VAL A 708 -6.27 9.62 49.73
C VAL A 708 -5.89 9.58 51.20
N GLU A 709 -5.77 8.40 51.77
CA GLU A 709 -5.38 8.17 53.17
C GLU A 709 -3.91 8.48 53.41
N ALA A 710 -3.04 8.16 52.43
CA ALA A 710 -1.65 8.60 52.39
C ALA A 710 -1.49 10.12 52.19
N GLY A 711 -2.61 10.85 52.04
CA GLY A 711 -2.66 12.31 51.91
C GLY A 711 -2.27 12.82 50.52
N GLY A 712 -2.37 11.95 49.52
CA GLY A 712 -2.15 12.24 48.11
C GLY A 712 -3.25 13.11 47.49
N THR A 713 -3.13 13.37 46.19
CA THR A 713 -4.09 14.19 45.46
C THR A 713 -4.79 13.34 44.41
N ASP A 714 -6.07 13.09 44.64
CA ASP A 714 -6.99 12.46 43.70
C ASP A 714 -8.13 13.42 43.34
N ALA A 715 -8.00 14.19 42.26
CA ALA A 715 -9.03 15.15 41.87
C ALA A 715 -10.16 14.53 41.03
N ASN A 716 -9.95 13.33 40.49
CA ASN A 716 -10.83 12.55 39.62
C ASN A 716 -11.68 11.56 40.41
N GLY A 717 -11.19 11.07 41.55
CA GLY A 717 -11.83 10.05 42.38
C GLY A 717 -11.56 8.63 41.88
N ASP A 718 -10.44 8.39 41.19
CA ASP A 718 -10.10 7.08 40.61
C ASP A 718 -8.96 6.37 41.35
N GLY A 719 -8.58 6.82 42.55
CA GLY A 719 -7.58 6.15 43.39
C GLY A 719 -6.13 6.30 42.92
N VAL A 720 -5.90 6.68 41.66
CA VAL A 720 -4.57 6.82 41.05
C VAL A 720 -4.00 8.23 41.24
N LEU A 721 -2.68 8.35 41.44
CA LEU A 721 -2.03 9.63 41.66
C LEU A 721 -2.12 10.54 40.41
N ASP A 722 -2.72 11.73 40.57
CA ASP A 722 -2.95 12.70 39.48
C ASP A 722 -1.68 13.23 38.74
N ASP A 723 -0.47 13.00 39.27
CA ASP A 723 0.80 13.43 38.64
C ASP A 723 1.50 12.25 37.99
N VAL A 724 1.54 12.23 36.65
CA VAL A 724 2.12 11.14 35.85
C VAL A 724 3.50 11.49 35.27
N THR A 725 4.22 12.42 35.89
CA THR A 725 5.56 12.79 35.41
C THR A 725 6.60 11.87 36.03
N ASP A 726 7.05 10.87 35.29
CA ASP A 726 8.19 10.02 35.67
C ASP A 726 9.40 10.33 34.76
N THR A 727 10.50 10.80 35.35
CA THR A 727 11.71 11.19 34.59
C THR A 727 12.66 10.03 34.33
N ASP A 728 12.72 9.01 35.19
CA ASP A 728 13.63 7.87 35.06
C ASP A 728 12.96 6.54 34.71
N GLY A 729 11.62 6.50 34.67
CA GLY A 729 10.86 5.40 34.06
C GLY A 729 10.82 4.18 34.97
N ASP A 730 10.69 4.37 36.28
CA ASP A 730 10.63 3.29 37.28
C ASP A 730 9.22 3.07 37.85
N GLY A 731 8.20 3.74 37.29
CA GLY A 731 6.80 3.64 37.68
C GLY A 731 6.42 4.64 38.77
N ILE A 732 7.39 5.18 39.53
CA ILE A 732 7.11 6.11 40.63
C ILE A 732 7.11 7.56 40.12
N PRO A 733 6.03 8.33 40.25
CA PRO A 733 6.03 9.70 39.76
C PRO A 733 7.02 10.63 40.48
N ASP A 734 7.65 11.56 39.74
CA ASP A 734 8.67 12.53 40.21
C ASP A 734 8.25 13.30 41.48
N LEU A 735 6.94 13.45 41.71
CA LEU A 735 6.38 14.13 42.88
C LEU A 735 6.66 13.37 44.18
N VAL A 736 6.55 12.04 44.12
CA VAL A 736 6.65 11.12 45.25
C VAL A 736 7.97 10.32 45.23
N ASP A 737 8.68 10.28 44.11
CA ASP A 737 9.99 9.61 43.97
C ASP A 737 11.16 10.40 44.65
N PRO A 738 11.79 9.85 45.70
CA PRO A 738 12.96 10.45 46.33
C PRO A 738 14.22 10.55 45.46
N ASP A 739 14.39 9.64 44.49
CA ASP A 739 15.60 9.56 43.65
C ASP A 739 15.58 10.60 42.51
N ASN A 740 14.39 11.08 42.12
CA ASN A 740 14.17 12.26 41.27
C ASN A 740 13.84 13.55 42.03
N GLY A 741 13.87 13.51 43.37
CA GLY A 741 13.83 14.69 44.23
C GLY A 741 12.43 15.12 44.66
N GLY A 742 11.45 14.25 44.47
CA GLY A 742 10.16 14.23 45.14
C GLY A 742 10.26 13.82 46.62
N THR A 743 9.10 13.54 47.19
CA THR A 743 8.96 13.13 48.59
C THR A 743 7.84 12.11 48.68
N VAL A 744 8.18 10.90 49.13
CA VAL A 744 7.21 9.81 49.39
C VAL A 744 6.03 10.35 50.19
N LEU A 745 4.83 9.88 49.85
CA LEU A 745 3.63 10.13 50.62
C LEU A 745 3.85 9.73 52.09
N THR A 746 3.18 10.46 52.98
CA THR A 746 3.26 10.15 54.40
C THR A 746 2.25 9.05 54.67
N ILE A 747 2.72 7.88 55.06
CA ILE A 747 1.85 6.79 55.46
C ILE A 747 1.49 6.97 56.94
N PRO A 748 0.24 7.36 57.25
CA PRO A 748 -0.19 7.58 58.62
C PRO A 748 -0.48 6.25 59.34
N ASP A 749 -0.63 6.36 60.65
CA ASP A 749 -0.97 5.30 61.61
C ASP A 749 -1.59 6.08 62.78
N SER A 750 -2.87 6.38 62.61
CA SER A 750 -3.61 7.38 63.38
C SER A 750 -3.80 6.94 64.83
N ASP A 751 -4.08 5.66 65.06
CA ASP A 751 -4.26 5.07 66.39
C ASP A 751 -2.94 4.56 67.05
N ASN A 752 -1.85 4.43 66.27
CA ASN A 752 -0.52 3.95 66.68
C ASN A 752 -0.46 2.48 67.11
N ASP A 753 -1.31 1.62 66.56
CA ASP A 753 -1.32 0.17 66.82
C ASP A 753 -0.31 -0.61 65.95
N GLY A 754 0.11 -0.01 64.83
CA GLY A 754 1.09 -0.51 63.89
C GLY A 754 0.53 -1.10 62.59
N LEU A 755 -0.78 -1.04 62.38
CA LEU A 755 -1.41 -1.00 61.05
C LEU A 755 -1.35 0.45 60.53
N ILE A 756 -1.41 0.64 59.22
CA ILE A 756 -1.42 1.99 58.63
C ILE A 756 -2.85 2.28 58.22
N ASP A 757 -3.25 3.55 58.19
CA ASP A 757 -4.64 3.95 57.93
C ASP A 757 -5.19 3.24 56.67
N ALA A 758 -4.44 3.19 55.56
CA ALA A 758 -4.83 2.50 54.32
C ALA A 758 -5.01 0.97 54.39
N LEU A 759 -4.71 0.36 55.53
CA LEU A 759 -4.87 -1.08 55.77
C LEU A 759 -5.76 -1.35 56.99
N ASP A 760 -6.45 -0.33 57.53
CA ASP A 760 -7.14 -0.32 58.82
C ASP A 760 -8.58 0.22 58.68
N VAL A 761 -9.57 -0.66 58.88
CA VAL A 761 -10.99 -0.30 58.68
C VAL A 761 -11.60 0.57 59.81
N ASP A 762 -10.83 0.93 60.85
CA ASP A 762 -11.21 1.78 62.00
C ASP A 762 -9.96 2.58 62.46
N SER A 763 -9.45 3.45 61.58
CA SER A 763 -8.13 4.11 61.65
C SER A 763 -7.83 4.89 62.93
N ASP A 764 -8.84 5.37 63.65
CA ASP A 764 -8.67 6.05 64.93
C ASP A 764 -9.07 5.20 66.16
N ASN A 765 -9.65 4.02 65.87
CA ASN A 765 -10.08 2.95 66.76
C ASN A 765 -11.08 3.41 67.83
N ASP A 766 -11.96 4.34 67.48
CA ASP A 766 -13.04 4.81 68.35
C ASP A 766 -14.24 3.81 68.39
N GLY A 767 -14.25 2.83 67.47
CA GLY A 767 -15.26 1.79 67.34
C GLY A 767 -16.41 2.11 66.38
N ILE A 768 -16.23 3.11 65.51
CA ILE A 768 -17.05 3.44 64.35
C ILE A 768 -16.16 3.23 63.11
N ALA A 769 -16.43 2.21 62.29
CA ALA A 769 -15.62 1.95 61.10
C ALA A 769 -15.55 3.14 60.12
N ASP A 770 -14.42 3.32 59.47
CA ASP A 770 -14.07 4.45 58.61
C ASP A 770 -15.08 4.64 57.48
N VAL A 771 -15.53 3.54 56.86
CA VAL A 771 -16.63 3.53 55.88
C VAL A 771 -17.88 4.29 56.36
N ILE A 772 -18.22 4.22 57.64
CA ILE A 772 -19.40 4.89 58.21
C ILE A 772 -19.13 6.39 58.39
N GLU A 773 -17.93 6.74 58.85
CA GLU A 773 -17.52 8.12 59.14
C GLU A 773 -17.31 8.92 57.86
N ASN A 774 -16.75 8.28 56.84
CA ASN A 774 -16.61 8.81 55.49
C ASN A 774 -17.96 8.97 54.74
N GLY A 775 -19.04 8.45 55.33
CA GLY A 775 -20.43 8.62 54.87
C GLY A 775 -20.93 7.51 53.95
N GLY A 776 -20.21 6.39 53.91
CA GLY A 776 -20.55 5.14 53.23
C GLY A 776 -21.60 4.33 53.98
N THR A 777 -21.70 3.04 53.62
CA THR A 777 -22.63 2.12 54.27
C THR A 777 -22.02 0.74 54.42
N ASP A 778 -21.99 0.27 55.67
CA ASP A 778 -21.69 -1.10 56.06
C ASP A 778 -22.92 -1.73 56.77
N PRO A 779 -23.76 -2.49 56.05
CA PRO A 779 -24.88 -3.24 56.63
C PRO A 779 -24.49 -4.60 57.25
N ASP A 780 -23.26 -5.06 57.11
CA ASP A 780 -22.73 -6.35 57.59
C ASP A 780 -22.14 -6.18 58.99
N GLY A 781 -21.49 -5.04 59.22
CA GLY A 781 -20.67 -4.72 60.38
C GLY A 781 -19.25 -5.23 60.26
N ASP A 782 -18.71 -5.42 59.06
CA ASP A 782 -17.37 -5.96 58.78
C ASP A 782 -16.35 -4.88 58.38
N GLY A 783 -16.67 -3.59 58.59
CA GLY A 783 -15.74 -2.49 58.33
C GLY A 783 -15.62 -2.10 56.85
N GLN A 784 -15.92 -3.04 55.95
CA GLN A 784 -15.83 -2.85 54.50
C GLN A 784 -17.09 -2.21 53.89
N ILE A 785 -16.91 -1.58 52.73
CA ILE A 785 -18.01 -0.93 52.02
C ILE A 785 -18.96 -1.91 51.33
N GLY A 786 -20.25 -1.77 51.66
CA GLY A 786 -21.30 -2.57 51.01
C GLY A 786 -21.65 -3.81 51.80
N THR A 787 -21.92 -4.94 51.13
CA THR A 787 -22.37 -6.16 51.84
C THR A 787 -21.78 -7.43 51.25
N GLY A 788 -21.08 -8.22 52.05
CA GLY A 788 -20.34 -9.40 51.58
C GLY A 788 -19.26 -9.03 50.56
N PRO A 789 -18.77 -10.00 49.75
CA PRO A 789 -17.65 -9.74 48.85
C PRO A 789 -17.93 -8.57 47.91
N ILE A 790 -16.93 -7.70 47.81
CA ILE A 790 -17.02 -6.46 47.05
C ILE A 790 -17.16 -6.79 45.57
N THR A 791 -17.90 -5.91 44.89
CA THR A 791 -18.04 -5.99 43.43
C THR A 791 -17.11 -4.94 42.86
N ASP A 792 -16.04 -5.42 42.26
CA ASP A 792 -15.12 -4.67 41.43
C ASP A 792 -15.26 -5.23 40.00
N THR A 793 -15.62 -4.35 39.06
CA THR A 793 -15.86 -4.73 37.67
C THR A 793 -14.59 -4.66 36.81
N ASP A 794 -13.62 -3.85 37.23
CA ASP A 794 -12.42 -3.43 36.52
C ASP A 794 -11.24 -4.30 36.90
N GLY A 795 -11.20 -4.72 38.16
CA GLY A 795 -10.09 -5.44 38.77
C GLY A 795 -9.02 -4.50 39.34
N ASP A 796 -9.36 -3.27 39.70
CA ASP A 796 -8.42 -2.24 40.20
C ASP A 796 -8.43 -2.10 41.73
N GLY A 797 -9.24 -2.89 42.44
CA GLY A 797 -9.32 -2.84 43.91
C GLY A 797 -10.44 -1.96 44.45
N LEU A 798 -10.92 -0.99 43.66
CA LEU A 798 -12.00 -0.11 44.12
C LEU A 798 -13.38 -0.76 43.97
N SER A 799 -14.18 -0.67 45.04
CA SER A 799 -15.59 -1.06 45.00
C SER A 799 -16.39 -0.24 43.99
N ASP A 800 -17.21 -0.90 43.13
CA ASP A 800 -18.21 -0.31 42.20
C ASP A 800 -19.08 0.79 42.86
N ILE A 801 -19.19 0.79 44.19
CA ILE A 801 -19.96 1.77 44.99
C ILE A 801 -19.29 3.15 44.97
N VAL A 802 -17.97 3.20 45.12
CA VAL A 802 -17.16 4.43 45.27
C VAL A 802 -16.34 4.76 44.04
N ASP A 803 -15.95 3.75 43.27
CA ASP A 803 -15.23 3.87 42.00
C ASP A 803 -15.92 4.87 41.05
N THR A 804 -15.26 5.99 40.76
CA THR A 804 -15.85 7.05 39.94
C THR A 804 -15.79 6.81 38.44
N ASP A 805 -14.93 5.92 37.97
CA ASP A 805 -14.70 5.68 36.55
C ASP A 805 -15.52 4.50 36.01
N ASN A 806 -15.99 3.63 36.91
CA ASN A 806 -17.04 2.62 36.69
C ASN A 806 -18.44 3.05 37.19
N GLY A 807 -18.57 4.27 37.71
CA GLY A 807 -19.84 4.98 37.86
C GLY A 807 -20.48 4.94 39.25
N GLY A 808 -19.71 4.53 40.25
CA GLY A 808 -19.87 4.84 41.66
C GLY A 808 -19.66 6.32 41.98
N THR A 809 -19.47 6.62 43.27
CA THR A 809 -19.25 7.99 43.75
C THR A 809 -18.40 7.95 45.02
N ALA A 810 -17.18 8.49 44.92
CA ALA A 810 -16.27 8.64 46.05
C ALA A 810 -16.95 9.23 47.29
N LEU A 811 -16.50 8.76 48.45
CA LEU A 811 -16.93 9.23 49.76
C LEU A 811 -16.55 10.69 49.98
N THR A 812 -17.16 11.33 50.99
CA THR A 812 -17.08 12.78 51.15
C THR A 812 -15.97 13.25 52.07
N ASN A 813 -15.33 12.32 52.79
CA ASN A 813 -14.27 12.49 53.79
C ASN A 813 -14.53 13.75 54.63
N PRO A 814 -15.63 13.74 55.40
CA PRO A 814 -16.06 14.90 56.16
C PRO A 814 -15.03 15.28 57.22
N ASP A 815 -14.96 16.58 57.51
CA ASP A 815 -14.20 17.18 58.61
C ASP A 815 -15.20 18.08 59.34
N THR A 816 -15.84 17.52 60.36
CA THR A 816 -17.05 18.08 60.98
C THR A 816 -16.74 19.35 61.78
N ASP A 817 -15.60 19.41 62.47
CA ASP A 817 -15.19 20.56 63.28
C ASP A 817 -14.27 21.57 62.56
N LEU A 818 -13.75 21.21 61.38
CA LEU A 818 -12.84 21.98 60.53
C LEU A 818 -11.45 22.20 61.13
N ASP A 819 -10.93 21.25 61.91
CA ASP A 819 -9.58 21.31 62.47
C ASP A 819 -8.49 20.76 61.54
N GLY A 820 -8.91 20.01 60.52
CA GLY A 820 -8.06 19.48 59.46
C GLY A 820 -7.72 17.99 59.57
N LEU A 821 -8.29 17.26 60.53
CA LEU A 821 -8.47 15.81 60.46
C LEU A 821 -9.86 15.51 59.90
N ILE A 822 -10.00 14.41 59.15
CA ILE A 822 -11.32 13.93 58.74
C ILE A 822 -11.93 13.14 59.89
N ASP A 823 -13.26 13.00 59.90
CA ASP A 823 -14.00 12.35 60.98
C ASP A 823 -13.43 10.93 61.27
N ALA A 824 -13.11 10.15 60.23
CA ALA A 824 -12.48 8.82 60.34
C ALA A 824 -11.08 8.78 61.02
N LEU A 825 -10.42 9.93 61.15
CA LEU A 825 -9.10 10.05 61.77
C LEU A 825 -9.14 10.89 63.06
N ASP A 826 -10.34 11.26 63.54
CA ASP A 826 -10.53 12.17 64.67
C ASP A 826 -11.44 11.60 65.76
N ILE A 827 -10.81 11.20 66.87
CA ILE A 827 -11.45 10.64 68.07
C ILE A 827 -12.54 11.52 68.74
N ASP A 828 -12.76 12.76 68.28
CA ASP A 828 -13.77 13.73 68.75
C ASP A 828 -14.20 14.63 67.57
N SER A 829 -14.84 14.03 66.56
CA SER A 829 -15.18 14.60 65.23
C SER A 829 -15.89 15.97 65.26
N ASP A 830 -16.67 16.27 66.29
CA ASP A 830 -17.35 17.56 66.46
C ASP A 830 -16.70 18.50 67.50
N ASN A 831 -15.69 17.99 68.20
CA ASN A 831 -14.85 18.65 69.19
C ASN A 831 -15.66 19.34 70.30
N ASP A 832 -16.76 18.72 70.72
CA ASP A 832 -17.59 19.16 71.85
C ASP A 832 -16.96 18.81 73.21
N GLY A 833 -15.99 17.89 73.22
CA GLY A 833 -15.23 17.42 74.37
C GLY A 833 -15.73 16.10 74.96
N ILE A 834 -16.54 15.33 74.22
CA ILE A 834 -16.87 13.94 74.47
C ILE A 834 -16.45 13.12 73.24
N VAL A 835 -15.51 12.18 73.43
CA VAL A 835 -15.00 11.35 72.33
C VAL A 835 -16.07 10.46 71.68
N ASP A 836 -15.88 10.20 70.40
CA ASP A 836 -16.86 9.57 69.50
C ASP A 836 -17.21 8.14 69.96
N ALA A 837 -16.21 7.39 70.43
CA ALA A 837 -16.37 6.11 71.10
C ALA A 837 -17.43 6.11 72.22
N ILE A 838 -17.53 7.19 73.01
CA ILE A 838 -18.52 7.34 74.08
C ILE A 838 -19.88 7.74 73.50
N GLU A 839 -19.88 8.61 72.50
CA GLU A 839 -21.05 9.20 71.87
C GLU A 839 -21.85 8.14 71.08
N ALA A 840 -21.14 7.25 70.38
CA ALA A 840 -21.66 6.08 69.68
C ALA A 840 -22.22 5.00 70.62
N GLY A 841 -21.92 5.09 71.91
CA GLY A 841 -22.44 4.25 72.99
C GLY A 841 -21.48 3.17 73.50
N GLY A 842 -20.19 3.27 73.14
CA GLY A 842 -19.09 2.44 73.60
C GLY A 842 -18.58 2.84 74.99
N THR A 843 -17.35 2.43 75.30
CA THR A 843 -16.67 2.77 76.55
C THR A 843 -15.18 3.02 76.36
N ASP A 844 -14.72 4.22 76.68
CA ASP A 844 -13.29 4.55 76.87
C ASP A 844 -12.99 4.56 78.39
N ALA A 845 -12.33 3.52 78.91
CA ALA A 845 -12.12 3.38 80.36
C ALA A 845 -10.82 4.04 80.88
N ASP A 846 -9.86 4.31 79.99
CA ASP A 846 -8.51 4.83 80.24
C ASP A 846 -8.43 6.33 79.99
N GLY A 847 -9.32 6.85 79.15
CA GLY A 847 -9.34 8.23 78.70
C GLY A 847 -8.36 8.48 77.54
N ASP A 848 -8.13 7.51 76.65
CA ASP A 848 -7.25 7.64 75.48
C ASP A 848 -7.97 7.93 74.16
N GLY A 849 -9.31 7.92 74.14
CA GLY A 849 -10.12 8.23 72.94
C GLY A 849 -10.64 6.98 72.24
N GLN A 850 -9.83 5.92 72.23
CA GLN A 850 -10.14 4.65 71.60
C GLN A 850 -11.15 3.79 72.38
N ILE A 851 -11.76 2.83 71.70
CA ILE A 851 -12.72 1.92 72.31
C ILE A 851 -12.07 0.90 73.24
N GLY A 852 -12.59 0.81 74.46
CA GLY A 852 -12.27 -0.26 75.40
C GLY A 852 -11.28 0.15 76.50
N SER A 853 -10.21 -0.64 76.64
CA SER A 853 -9.11 -0.33 77.56
C SER A 853 -7.83 -1.13 77.35
N GLY A 854 -6.71 -0.42 77.30
CA GLY A 854 -5.38 -0.97 77.07
C GLY A 854 -5.15 -1.29 75.59
N VAL A 855 -4.27 -2.26 75.31
CA VAL A 855 -4.07 -2.71 73.93
C VAL A 855 -5.34 -3.40 73.46
N ILE A 856 -5.87 -2.92 72.34
CA ILE A 856 -7.07 -3.44 71.69
C ILE A 856 -6.79 -4.87 71.21
N THR A 857 -7.82 -5.70 71.27
CA THR A 857 -7.75 -7.06 70.73
C THR A 857 -8.44 -7.02 69.40
N ASP A 858 -7.67 -7.35 68.38
CA ASP A 858 -8.05 -7.54 67.00
C ASP A 858 -7.51 -8.96 66.66
N THR A 859 -8.41 -9.86 66.27
CA THR A 859 -8.14 -11.31 66.21
C THR A 859 -7.80 -11.77 64.80
N ASP A 860 -8.30 -11.13 63.76
CA ASP A 860 -8.02 -11.41 62.34
C ASP A 860 -7.07 -10.41 61.67
N GLY A 861 -6.89 -9.22 62.23
CA GLY A 861 -5.82 -8.29 61.85
C GLY A 861 -6.26 -7.13 60.97
N ASP A 862 -7.55 -6.78 60.94
CA ASP A 862 -8.14 -5.76 60.05
C ASP A 862 -8.14 -4.34 60.65
N GLY A 863 -7.65 -4.18 61.87
CA GLY A 863 -7.60 -2.89 62.60
C GLY A 863 -8.81 -2.63 63.50
N MET A 864 -9.94 -3.33 63.27
CA MET A 864 -11.14 -3.15 64.06
C MET A 864 -11.12 -3.94 65.38
N SER A 865 -11.60 -3.31 66.45
CA SER A 865 -11.65 -3.94 67.78
C SER A 865 -12.66 -5.11 67.85
N ASP A 866 -12.25 -6.28 68.38
CA ASP A 866 -13.10 -7.45 68.75
C ASP A 866 -14.40 -7.06 69.53
N ILE A 867 -14.43 -5.86 70.12
CA ILE A 867 -15.58 -5.32 70.87
C ILE A 867 -16.75 -5.01 69.92
N VAL A 868 -16.47 -4.41 68.76
CA VAL A 868 -17.45 -3.89 67.81
C VAL A 868 -17.49 -4.67 66.51
N ASP A 869 -16.37 -5.28 66.13
CA ASP A 869 -16.26 -6.07 64.91
C ASP A 869 -17.22 -7.29 64.91
N THR A 870 -17.98 -7.46 63.82
CA THR A 870 -18.96 -8.54 63.72
C THR A 870 -18.41 -9.89 63.35
N ASP A 871 -17.26 -9.97 62.68
CA ASP A 871 -16.74 -11.24 62.19
C ASP A 871 -15.82 -11.94 63.21
N ASP A 872 -15.30 -11.22 64.22
CA ASP A 872 -14.79 -11.73 65.50
C ASP A 872 -15.80 -11.71 66.67
N ALA A 873 -17.08 -11.64 66.32
CA ALA A 873 -18.24 -11.82 67.20
C ALA A 873 -18.46 -10.74 68.27
N GLY A 874 -17.95 -9.55 68.03
CA GLY A 874 -18.35 -8.28 68.63
C GLY A 874 -19.75 -7.84 68.21
N THR A 875 -20.08 -6.57 68.46
CA THR A 875 -21.39 -6.00 68.10
C THR A 875 -21.24 -4.50 67.83
N PRO A 876 -21.64 -4.02 66.63
CA PRO A 876 -21.51 -2.62 66.25
C PRO A 876 -22.20 -1.67 67.21
N LEU A 877 -21.65 -0.47 67.31
CA LEU A 877 -22.24 0.61 68.09
C LEU A 877 -23.58 1.05 67.49
N THR A 878 -24.39 1.73 68.31
CA THR A 878 -25.80 2.02 67.94
C THR A 878 -26.02 3.39 67.32
N LEU A 879 -24.95 4.17 67.14
CA LEU A 879 -24.91 5.54 66.57
C LEU A 879 -26.16 6.36 66.94
N PRO A 880 -26.37 6.65 68.24
CA PRO A 880 -27.56 7.32 68.69
C PRO A 880 -27.63 8.75 68.14
N ASN A 881 -28.85 9.22 67.88
CA ASN A 881 -29.15 10.64 67.72
C ASN A 881 -30.16 10.99 68.83
N THR A 882 -29.70 11.73 69.83
CA THR A 882 -30.39 11.87 71.13
C THR A 882 -31.55 12.85 71.09
N ASP A 883 -31.43 13.95 70.35
CA ASP A 883 -32.42 15.02 70.26
C ASP A 883 -33.35 14.91 69.02
N GLY A 884 -32.96 14.11 68.03
CA GLY A 884 -33.64 13.92 66.74
C GLY A 884 -33.42 15.06 65.75
N THR A 885 -32.50 16.00 66.04
CA THR A 885 -31.98 17.03 65.15
C THR A 885 -30.52 16.70 64.80
N GLY A 886 -29.88 17.43 63.89
CA GLY A 886 -28.49 17.12 63.51
C GLY A 886 -28.24 15.75 62.85
N GLY A 887 -27.01 15.27 63.01
CA GLY A 887 -26.50 13.94 62.65
C GLY A 887 -26.58 12.95 63.82
N PRO A 888 -25.88 11.81 63.79
CA PRO A 888 -25.55 11.04 65.00
C PRO A 888 -24.86 11.93 66.05
N ASN A 889 -24.87 11.50 67.31
CA ASN A 889 -24.31 12.27 68.42
C ASN A 889 -22.85 12.70 68.15
N TYR A 890 -21.99 11.78 67.69
CA TYR A 890 -20.56 12.02 67.42
C TYR A 890 -20.28 13.11 66.37
N LEU A 891 -21.29 13.52 65.60
CA LEU A 891 -21.22 14.60 64.61
C LEU A 891 -22.05 15.83 65.02
N ASP A 892 -22.55 15.90 66.26
CA ASP A 892 -23.54 16.88 66.71
C ASP A 892 -23.14 17.61 68.00
N ILE A 893 -22.46 18.75 67.80
CA ILE A 893 -21.94 19.65 68.86
C ILE A 893 -22.99 20.09 69.92
N ASP A 894 -24.28 19.90 69.65
CA ASP A 894 -25.35 20.11 70.63
C ASP A 894 -26.37 18.96 70.73
N ALA A 895 -25.90 17.69 70.72
CA ALA A 895 -26.70 16.45 70.70
C ALA A 895 -27.85 16.34 71.74
N ASP A 896 -27.92 17.20 72.76
CA ASP A 896 -29.04 17.28 73.73
C ASP A 896 -29.97 18.52 73.62
N ASP A 897 -29.75 19.38 72.60
CA ASP A 897 -30.45 20.64 72.28
C ASP A 897 -30.58 21.57 73.50
N ASP A 898 -29.54 21.62 74.35
CA ASP A 898 -29.53 22.46 75.57
C ASP A 898 -28.83 23.83 75.43
N GLY A 899 -28.07 24.02 74.34
CA GLY A 899 -27.53 25.28 73.81
C GLY A 899 -26.50 25.99 74.68
#